data_AF-A0A3M8FVW4-F1
#
_entry.id   AF-A0A3M8FVW4-F1
#
_cell.length_a   1.000
_cell.length_b   1.000
_cell.length_c   1.000
_cell.angle_alpha   90.00
_cell.angle_beta   90.00
_cell.angle_gamma   90.00
#
_symmetry.space_group_name_H-M   'P 1'
#
loop_
_entity.id
_entity.type
_entity.pdbx_description
1 polymer ?
#
loop_
_entity_poly.entity_id
_entity_poly.type
_entity_poly.pdbx_seq_one_letter_code
_entity_poly.pdbx_strand_id
1 'polypeptide(L)'
;MLKFLRKYNKWILVIGGSLLMVAFLAPQAIQQLPKLRDPKVAEYDGKPVKASEIQLAANELQAINALGGTGGLLNFVMPLTAPTNEQDVEWYLLSREAEDAGFVGSDQDGVTLYPIIAQQLATAEVDSRIQQSGLQLSPLERLQVINAQIPQWQERIINSENTAAGAGRFRTVEEARRAFAKLHGVLRMMQAFDRVPRYSSIRATRAASETFNSATTDYLVIPADRFTDTVAEPTEEDIQAHFEEYKDKQPNETDFGIGYLQPQQVKVEWLAIERTAIEDVIEIDPVEASKHQQLNKDRFPGTFSQERPNIEADLKRQKAQRIIEQIENIVQAEMLSATRTLNRDGDYLQLPDDWANTHPSLETLAQTIVEKVAQGNDGLTIPAPTVERREDRWYGQQDIFLFEGVGFSFLQFGSQNIPFYTAVFSTRELNPNPGFPVQENLLASQFPFKGRDGNTYFFRVLDSRDISPPDSVEEVREQAVTDIKRIRAYEQLLTELPNYAEVAVNAGLEAVADAVNAGLPEPGEETDDNTPSRVTVREGVLLRSRVGQSTPFIFRDENVLAVAFDISRQLDPTVKIEDIALPERTYNSEAPKSLAVVVGRISGLQPLTAESFATSYDQVKSTLTQLEVVDLEVREYPFSYENLKKRHNFVDLSGRLVEEVEPQPEAPEAEDTESSEGS
;
A
#
# COMPACT_ATOMS: atom_id res chain seq x y z
N MET A 1 -52.76 -29.52 62.28
CA MET A 1 -51.91 -29.58 61.06
C MET A 1 -50.57 -30.32 61.24
N LEU A 2 -50.06 -30.58 62.45
CA LEU A 2 -48.76 -31.25 62.67
C LEU A 2 -48.70 -32.77 62.36
N LYS A 3 -49.84 -33.46 62.21
CA LYS A 3 -49.87 -34.90 61.84
C LYS A 3 -49.70 -35.15 60.34
N PHE A 4 -50.09 -34.19 59.48
CA PHE A 4 -49.99 -34.33 58.03
C PHE A 4 -48.54 -34.17 57.55
N LEU A 5 -47.84 -33.17 58.08
CA LEU A 5 -46.41 -32.94 57.81
C LEU A 5 -45.53 -34.13 58.24
N ARG A 6 -45.87 -34.82 59.34
CA ARG A 6 -45.11 -35.99 59.80
C ARG A 6 -45.32 -37.23 58.92
N LYS A 7 -46.50 -37.40 58.33
CA LYS A 7 -46.83 -38.56 57.47
C LYS A 7 -46.18 -38.46 56.08
N TYR A 8 -46.01 -37.25 55.57
CA TYR A 8 -45.47 -37.02 54.22
C TYR A 8 -44.08 -36.37 54.19
N ASN A 9 -43.39 -36.22 55.34
CA ASN A 9 -42.08 -35.58 55.42
C ASN A 9 -41.05 -36.15 54.44
N LYS A 10 -41.03 -37.49 54.26
CA LYS A 10 -40.13 -38.13 53.29
C LYS A 10 -40.49 -37.82 51.84
N TRP A 11 -41.79 -37.75 51.51
CA TRP A 11 -42.26 -37.44 50.16
C TRP A 11 -42.05 -35.96 49.81
N ILE A 12 -42.29 -35.06 50.77
CA ILE A 12 -42.04 -33.63 50.61
C ILE A 12 -40.54 -33.35 50.48
N LEU A 13 -39.67 -34.08 51.20
CA LEU A 13 -38.22 -33.91 51.09
C LEU A 13 -37.68 -34.47 49.78
N VAL A 14 -38.21 -35.59 49.29
CA VAL A 14 -37.80 -36.16 47.99
C VAL A 14 -38.31 -35.29 46.83
N ILE A 15 -39.58 -34.89 46.83
CA ILE A 15 -40.16 -34.04 45.78
C ILE A 15 -39.60 -32.61 45.85
N GLY A 16 -39.51 -32.04 47.05
CA GLY A 16 -38.92 -30.71 47.25
C GLY A 16 -37.43 -30.68 46.91
N GLY A 17 -36.66 -31.72 47.27
CA GLY A 17 -35.25 -31.82 46.92
C GLY A 17 -35.00 -32.03 45.43
N SER A 18 -35.85 -32.80 44.74
CA SER A 18 -35.74 -32.98 43.29
C SER A 18 -36.21 -31.74 42.51
N LEU A 19 -37.28 -31.06 42.93
CA LEU A 19 -37.67 -29.77 42.35
C LEU A 19 -36.61 -28.68 42.57
N LEU A 20 -35.95 -28.68 43.73
CA LEU A 20 -34.90 -27.71 44.03
C LEU A 20 -33.62 -27.97 43.23
N MET A 21 -33.26 -29.24 42.98
CA MET A 21 -32.18 -29.57 42.04
C MET A 21 -32.51 -29.18 40.59
N VAL A 22 -33.75 -29.38 40.14
CA VAL A 22 -34.19 -28.94 38.80
C VAL A 22 -34.19 -27.40 38.71
N ALA A 23 -34.63 -26.69 39.75
CA ALA A 23 -34.61 -25.23 39.81
C ALA A 23 -33.19 -24.64 39.84
N PHE A 24 -32.19 -25.39 40.32
CA PHE A 24 -30.78 -24.97 40.31
C PHE A 24 -30.03 -25.33 39.01
N LEU A 25 -30.44 -26.40 38.31
CA LEU A 25 -29.88 -26.81 37.03
C LEU A 25 -30.52 -26.09 35.83
N ALA A 26 -31.80 -25.70 35.93
CA ALA A 26 -32.51 -25.00 34.87
C ALA A 26 -31.83 -23.67 34.45
N PRO A 27 -31.32 -22.81 35.35
CA PRO A 27 -30.61 -21.59 34.96
C PRO A 27 -29.35 -21.87 34.11
N GLN A 28 -28.59 -22.92 34.45
CA GLN A 28 -27.38 -23.29 33.71
C GLN A 28 -27.69 -23.94 32.36
N ALA A 29 -28.78 -24.72 32.26
CA ALA A 29 -29.25 -25.29 30.98
C ALA A 29 -29.88 -24.21 30.07
N ILE A 30 -30.64 -23.27 30.64
CA ILE A 30 -31.27 -22.16 29.93
C ILE A 30 -30.23 -21.12 29.47
N GLN A 31 -29.13 -20.91 30.20
CA GLN A 31 -28.02 -20.05 29.78
C GLN A 31 -27.13 -20.67 28.68
N GLN A 32 -27.21 -21.98 28.43
CA GLN A 32 -26.48 -22.66 27.35
C GLN A 32 -27.28 -22.80 26.05
N LEU A 33 -28.61 -22.68 26.12
CA LEU A 33 -29.51 -22.74 24.96
C LEU A 33 -29.30 -21.65 23.89
N PRO A 34 -28.93 -20.39 24.22
CA PRO A 34 -28.64 -19.38 23.20
C PRO A 34 -27.38 -19.68 22.36
N LYS A 35 -26.45 -20.50 22.87
CA LYS A 35 -25.21 -20.88 22.16
C LYS A 35 -25.40 -21.98 21.09
N LEU A 36 -26.61 -22.51 20.94
CA LEU A 36 -26.93 -23.61 20.00
C LEU A 36 -27.71 -23.16 18.76
N ARG A 37 -28.10 -21.88 18.65
CA ARG A 37 -28.71 -21.37 17.43
C ARG A 37 -27.59 -20.97 16.47
N ASP A 38 -27.60 -21.58 15.29
CA ASP A 38 -26.77 -21.22 14.14
C ASP A 38 -27.62 -20.31 13.22
N PRO A 39 -27.61 -18.98 13.46
CA PRO A 39 -28.53 -18.06 12.80
C PRO A 39 -28.24 -17.95 11.30
N LYS A 40 -29.28 -17.64 10.52
CA LYS A 40 -29.14 -17.22 9.12
C LYS A 40 -28.49 -15.84 9.10
N VAL A 41 -27.26 -15.73 8.59
CA VAL A 41 -26.53 -14.46 8.53
C VAL A 41 -26.56 -13.84 7.15
N ALA A 42 -26.80 -14.62 6.10
CA ALA A 42 -26.90 -14.12 4.74
C ALA A 42 -27.82 -15.00 3.86
N GLU A 43 -27.97 -14.61 2.61
CA GLU A 43 -28.68 -15.35 1.57
C GLU A 43 -27.80 -15.45 0.32
N TYR A 44 -27.74 -16.64 -0.30
CA TYR A 44 -26.99 -16.93 -1.53
C TYR A 44 -27.94 -17.62 -2.52
N ASP A 45 -28.26 -16.97 -3.63
CA ASP A 45 -29.21 -17.44 -4.65
C ASP A 45 -30.54 -17.97 -4.04
N GLY A 46 -31.10 -17.24 -3.08
CA GLY A 46 -32.33 -17.61 -2.40
C GLY A 46 -32.17 -18.64 -1.26
N LYS A 47 -30.95 -19.14 -1.02
CA LYS A 47 -30.67 -20.14 0.03
C LYS A 47 -30.10 -19.47 1.28
N PRO A 48 -30.53 -19.89 2.49
CA PRO A 48 -30.01 -19.32 3.73
C PRO A 48 -28.56 -19.74 3.96
N VAL A 49 -27.69 -18.77 4.21
CA VAL A 49 -26.31 -18.95 4.64
C VAL A 49 -26.25 -18.83 6.16
N LYS A 50 -25.64 -19.79 6.82
CA LYS A 50 -25.57 -19.83 8.30
C LYS A 50 -24.28 -19.23 8.85
N ALA A 51 -24.32 -18.74 10.09
CA ALA A 51 -23.13 -18.22 10.77
C ALA A 51 -21.98 -19.23 10.80
N SER A 52 -22.28 -20.52 11.00
CA SER A 52 -21.28 -21.59 11.00
C SER A 52 -20.58 -21.78 9.65
N GLU A 53 -21.23 -21.47 8.53
CA GLU A 53 -20.67 -21.59 7.19
C GLU A 53 -19.67 -20.46 6.90
N ILE A 54 -20.00 -19.23 7.30
CA ILE A 54 -19.08 -18.09 7.21
C ILE A 54 -17.88 -18.30 8.14
N GLN A 55 -18.11 -18.77 9.38
CA GLN A 55 -17.02 -19.10 10.29
C GLN A 55 -16.10 -20.20 9.73
N LEU A 56 -16.68 -21.21 9.05
CA LEU A 56 -15.89 -22.23 8.36
C LEU A 56 -15.06 -21.62 7.24
N ALA A 57 -15.64 -20.74 6.42
CA ALA A 57 -14.92 -20.01 5.37
C ALA A 57 -13.78 -19.16 5.94
N ALA A 58 -13.97 -18.48 7.08
CA ALA A 58 -12.93 -17.74 7.77
C ALA A 58 -11.78 -18.65 8.25
N ASN A 59 -12.10 -19.82 8.80
CA ASN A 59 -11.10 -20.81 9.22
C ASN A 59 -10.32 -21.38 8.02
N GLU A 60 -11.01 -21.67 6.91
CA GLU A 60 -10.42 -22.10 5.64
C GLU A 60 -9.43 -21.05 5.13
N LEU A 61 -9.87 -19.79 5.02
CA LEU A 61 -9.05 -18.66 4.60
C LEU A 61 -7.80 -18.51 5.46
N GLN A 62 -7.95 -18.55 6.78
CA GLN A 62 -6.83 -18.43 7.71
C GLN A 62 -5.81 -19.56 7.54
N ALA A 63 -6.28 -20.78 7.30
CA ALA A 63 -5.39 -21.92 7.11
C ALA A 63 -4.65 -21.88 5.77
N ILE A 64 -5.33 -21.45 4.71
CA ILE A 64 -4.67 -21.23 3.42
C ILE A 64 -3.62 -20.12 3.53
N ASN A 65 -3.90 -19.04 4.26
CA ASN A 65 -2.92 -17.98 4.52
C ASN A 65 -1.73 -18.45 5.36
N ALA A 66 -1.94 -19.41 6.26
CA ALA A 66 -0.87 -20.00 7.08
C ALA A 66 -0.01 -21.03 6.32
N LEU A 67 -0.48 -21.54 5.18
CA LEU A 67 0.20 -22.54 4.38
C LEU A 67 1.58 -22.00 3.93
N GLY A 68 2.61 -22.85 3.95
CA GLY A 68 3.98 -22.47 3.57
C GLY A 68 4.70 -21.52 4.55
N GLY A 69 4.03 -21.03 5.61
CA GLY A 69 4.66 -20.18 6.63
C GLY A 69 4.95 -18.74 6.21
N THR A 70 4.40 -18.28 5.08
CA THR A 70 4.61 -16.91 4.54
C THR A 70 3.57 -15.90 5.03
N GLY A 71 2.50 -16.33 5.70
CA GLY A 71 1.50 -15.44 6.29
C GLY A 71 0.59 -14.73 5.27
N GLY A 72 0.43 -15.28 4.06
CA GLY A 72 -0.38 -14.66 3.01
C GLY A 72 -0.37 -15.37 1.66
N LEU A 73 -0.36 -16.71 1.64
CA LEU A 73 -0.32 -17.49 0.39
C LEU A 73 -1.48 -17.15 -0.55
N LEU A 74 -2.69 -16.87 -0.04
CA LEU A 74 -3.80 -16.45 -0.90
C LEU A 74 -3.50 -15.14 -1.60
N ASN A 75 -3.03 -14.12 -0.89
CA ASN A 75 -2.69 -12.84 -1.51
C ASN A 75 -1.64 -12.98 -2.63
N PHE A 76 -0.80 -14.01 -2.55
CA PHE A 76 0.19 -14.31 -3.58
C PHE A 76 -0.42 -15.03 -4.81
N VAL A 77 -1.33 -15.99 -4.61
CA VAL A 77 -1.85 -16.84 -5.70
C VAL A 77 -3.18 -16.33 -6.27
N MET A 78 -3.97 -15.64 -5.45
CA MET A 78 -5.30 -15.10 -5.76
C MET A 78 -5.59 -13.92 -4.81
N PRO A 79 -5.26 -12.68 -5.21
CA PRO A 79 -5.60 -11.51 -4.40
C PRO A 79 -7.12 -11.39 -4.29
N LEU A 80 -7.61 -11.36 -3.05
CA LEU A 80 -8.99 -11.06 -2.74
C LEU A 80 -9.25 -9.56 -2.88
N THR A 81 -10.41 -9.19 -3.39
CA THR A 81 -10.78 -7.81 -3.70
C THR A 81 -11.65 -7.17 -2.61
N ALA A 82 -12.22 -7.96 -1.72
CA ALA A 82 -13.00 -7.49 -0.60
C ALA A 82 -12.12 -6.75 0.43
N PRO A 83 -12.70 -5.76 1.14
CA PRO A 83 -12.11 -5.20 2.36
C PRO A 83 -11.70 -6.30 3.35
N THR A 84 -10.67 -6.07 4.15
CA THR A 84 -10.07 -7.10 5.04
C THR A 84 -11.08 -7.77 5.98
N ASN A 85 -12.14 -7.05 6.39
CA ASN A 85 -13.22 -7.55 7.24
C ASN A 85 -14.29 -8.39 6.51
N GLU A 86 -14.22 -8.52 5.19
CA GLU A 86 -15.19 -9.25 4.35
C GLU A 86 -14.54 -10.32 3.44
N GLN A 87 -13.23 -10.55 3.59
CA GLN A 87 -12.48 -11.54 2.80
C GLN A 87 -12.95 -12.98 3.01
N ASP A 88 -13.47 -13.29 4.19
CA ASP A 88 -14.10 -14.57 4.50
C ASP A 88 -15.39 -14.79 3.70
N VAL A 89 -16.16 -13.72 3.47
CA VAL A 89 -17.36 -13.74 2.61
C VAL A 89 -16.98 -13.91 1.14
N GLU A 90 -15.97 -13.19 0.64
CA GLU A 90 -15.48 -13.39 -0.74
C GLU A 90 -14.98 -14.83 -0.95
N TRP A 91 -14.22 -15.37 0.00
CA TRP A 91 -13.78 -16.76 -0.02
C TRP A 91 -14.96 -17.75 -0.01
N TYR A 92 -15.97 -17.48 0.81
CA TYR A 92 -17.20 -18.29 0.81
C TYR A 92 -17.85 -18.31 -0.58
N LEU A 93 -18.03 -17.15 -1.21
CA LEU A 93 -18.64 -17.04 -2.54
C LEU A 93 -17.83 -17.79 -3.60
N LEU A 94 -16.51 -17.57 -3.64
CA LEU A 94 -15.61 -18.23 -4.59
C LEU A 94 -15.62 -19.75 -4.45
N SER A 95 -15.42 -20.22 -3.22
CA SER A 95 -15.35 -21.66 -2.95
C SER A 95 -16.69 -22.35 -3.20
N ARG A 96 -17.81 -21.66 -2.93
CA ARG A 96 -19.17 -22.13 -3.21
C ARG A 96 -19.45 -22.21 -4.70
N GLU A 97 -19.12 -21.17 -5.46
CA GLU A 97 -19.30 -21.17 -6.93
C GLU A 97 -18.47 -22.30 -7.57
N ALA A 98 -17.20 -22.45 -7.15
CA ALA A 98 -16.34 -23.52 -7.63
C ALA A 98 -16.85 -24.92 -7.27
N GLU A 99 -17.42 -25.09 -6.07
CA GLU A 99 -18.00 -26.36 -5.62
C GLU A 99 -19.29 -26.69 -6.39
N ASP A 100 -20.21 -25.72 -6.51
CA ASP A 100 -21.46 -25.88 -7.24
C ASP A 100 -21.22 -26.12 -8.76
N ALA A 101 -20.16 -25.56 -9.33
CA ALA A 101 -19.73 -25.78 -10.70
C ALA A 101 -18.90 -27.07 -10.91
N GLY A 102 -18.63 -27.85 -9.85
CA GLY A 102 -17.94 -29.14 -9.93
C GLY A 102 -16.42 -29.05 -10.13
N PHE A 103 -15.80 -27.91 -9.81
CA PHE A 103 -14.35 -27.76 -9.85
C PHE A 103 -13.66 -28.30 -8.60
N VAL A 104 -14.33 -28.44 -7.46
CA VAL A 104 -13.70 -28.90 -6.20
C VAL A 104 -13.60 -30.43 -6.16
N GLY A 105 -12.36 -30.93 -5.99
CA GLY A 105 -12.07 -32.37 -5.88
C GLY A 105 -12.27 -32.95 -4.48
N SER A 106 -11.74 -34.15 -4.23
CA SER A 106 -11.66 -34.72 -2.87
C SER A 106 -10.55 -34.05 -2.04
N ASP A 107 -10.43 -34.40 -0.77
CA ASP A 107 -9.30 -34.02 0.09
C ASP A 107 -7.92 -34.27 -0.55
N GLN A 108 -7.75 -35.39 -1.27
CA GLN A 108 -6.52 -35.70 -2.00
C GLN A 108 -6.18 -34.66 -3.08
N ASP A 109 -7.18 -33.97 -3.64
CA ASP A 109 -6.97 -32.89 -4.61
C ASP A 109 -6.30 -31.65 -3.98
N GLY A 110 -6.42 -31.48 -2.65
CA GLY A 110 -5.66 -30.46 -1.94
C GLY A 110 -4.16 -30.76 -1.91
N VAL A 111 -3.78 -32.05 -1.83
CA VAL A 111 -2.38 -32.49 -1.78
C VAL A 111 -1.70 -32.36 -3.16
N THR A 112 -2.45 -32.53 -4.25
CA THR A 112 -1.90 -32.35 -5.62
C THR A 112 -1.48 -30.92 -5.91
N LEU A 113 -1.99 -29.95 -5.13
CA LEU A 113 -1.63 -28.55 -5.23
C LEU A 113 -0.24 -28.24 -4.62
N TYR A 114 0.30 -29.10 -3.75
CA TYR A 114 1.54 -28.80 -3.01
C TYR A 114 2.75 -28.57 -3.92
N PRO A 115 3.00 -29.41 -4.95
CA PRO A 115 4.12 -29.16 -5.85
C PRO A 115 3.99 -27.85 -6.63
N ILE A 116 2.76 -27.47 -7.00
CA ILE A 116 2.48 -26.24 -7.75
C ILE A 116 2.77 -25.02 -6.87
N ILE A 117 2.25 -25.01 -5.64
CA ILE A 117 2.51 -23.94 -4.67
C ILE A 117 4.00 -23.87 -4.32
N ALA A 118 4.65 -25.01 -4.10
CA ALA A 118 6.08 -25.05 -3.79
C ALA A 118 6.94 -24.45 -4.91
N GLN A 119 6.60 -24.72 -6.17
CA GLN A 119 7.29 -24.12 -7.32
C GLN A 119 7.09 -22.60 -7.37
N GLN A 120 5.88 -22.13 -7.11
CA GLN A 120 5.56 -20.70 -7.09
C GLN A 120 6.31 -19.97 -5.97
N LEU A 121 6.30 -20.52 -4.75
CA LEU A 121 7.02 -19.96 -3.60
C LEU A 121 8.53 -19.96 -3.81
N ALA A 122 9.10 -21.04 -4.37
CA ALA A 122 10.51 -21.08 -4.73
C ALA A 122 10.87 -20.02 -5.77
N THR A 123 10.03 -19.81 -6.78
CA THR A 123 10.23 -18.78 -7.80
C THR A 123 10.21 -17.38 -7.18
N ALA A 124 9.21 -17.08 -6.35
CA ALA A 124 9.07 -15.79 -5.68
C ALA A 124 10.26 -15.49 -4.75
N GLU A 125 10.73 -16.49 -3.99
CA GLU A 125 11.88 -16.33 -3.11
C GLU A 125 13.16 -16.05 -3.90
N VAL A 126 13.40 -16.77 -5.00
CA VAL A 126 14.56 -16.55 -5.87
C VAL A 126 14.51 -15.16 -6.51
N ASP A 127 13.36 -14.75 -7.01
CA ASP A 127 13.18 -13.45 -7.65
C ASP A 127 13.35 -12.29 -6.67
N SER A 128 12.79 -12.43 -5.47
CA SER A 128 12.98 -11.45 -4.39
C SER A 128 14.45 -11.32 -3.99
N ARG A 129 15.18 -12.44 -3.89
CA ARG A 129 16.64 -12.43 -3.61
C ARG A 129 17.42 -11.77 -4.74
N ILE A 130 17.10 -12.06 -6.00
CA ILE A 130 17.72 -11.41 -7.17
C ILE A 130 17.53 -9.89 -7.09
N GLN A 131 16.29 -9.45 -6.84
CA GLN A 131 15.96 -8.04 -6.75
C GLN A 131 16.68 -7.33 -5.60
N GLN A 132 16.80 -7.96 -4.43
CA GLN A 132 17.47 -7.38 -3.26
C GLN A 132 19.00 -7.37 -3.37
N SER A 133 19.59 -8.40 -3.98
CA SER A 133 21.04 -8.56 -4.07
C SER A 133 21.66 -7.96 -5.33
N GLY A 134 20.83 -7.63 -6.34
CA GLY A 134 21.31 -7.22 -7.66
C GLY A 134 22.00 -8.34 -8.45
N LEU A 135 21.90 -9.60 -8.01
CA LEU A 135 22.51 -10.75 -8.70
C LEU A 135 21.90 -10.98 -10.08
N GLN A 136 22.72 -11.02 -11.11
CA GLN A 136 22.30 -11.44 -12.45
C GLN A 136 22.51 -12.95 -12.60
N LEU A 137 21.43 -13.73 -12.59
CA LEU A 137 21.46 -15.16 -12.92
C LEU A 137 21.05 -15.37 -14.38
N SER A 138 21.74 -16.27 -15.09
CA SER A 138 21.25 -16.71 -16.39
C SER A 138 19.91 -17.47 -16.23
N PRO A 139 19.07 -17.55 -17.30
CA PRO A 139 17.80 -18.27 -17.22
C PRO A 139 17.93 -19.73 -16.78
N LEU A 140 19.00 -20.42 -17.20
CA LEU A 140 19.26 -21.81 -16.81
C LEU A 140 19.66 -21.92 -15.33
N GLU A 141 20.53 -21.04 -14.85
CA GLU A 141 20.93 -21.01 -13.43
C GLU A 141 19.73 -20.69 -12.53
N ARG A 142 18.90 -19.71 -12.93
CA ARG A 142 17.66 -19.38 -12.22
C ARG A 142 16.76 -20.61 -12.10
N LEU A 143 16.54 -21.35 -13.19
CA LEU A 143 15.75 -22.58 -13.15
C LEU A 143 16.36 -23.66 -12.26
N GLN A 144 17.68 -23.82 -12.25
CA GLN A 144 18.36 -24.78 -11.37
C GLN A 144 18.18 -24.42 -9.89
N VAL A 145 18.33 -23.15 -9.54
CA VAL A 145 18.14 -22.66 -8.16
C VAL A 145 16.69 -22.86 -7.72
N ILE A 146 15.71 -22.52 -8.57
CA ILE A 146 14.29 -22.74 -8.29
C ILE A 146 14.05 -24.24 -8.04
N ASN A 147 14.47 -25.11 -8.96
CA ASN A 147 14.26 -26.55 -8.86
C ASN A 147 14.90 -27.16 -7.60
N ALA A 148 16.04 -26.63 -7.15
CA ALA A 148 16.70 -27.07 -5.92
C ALA A 148 15.93 -26.70 -4.64
N GLN A 149 15.11 -25.64 -4.67
CA GLN A 149 14.32 -25.18 -3.51
C GLN A 149 12.94 -25.83 -3.42
N ILE A 150 12.38 -26.35 -4.52
CA ILE A 150 11.04 -26.97 -4.55
C ILE A 150 10.86 -28.01 -3.43
N PRO A 151 11.77 -28.98 -3.20
CA PRO A 151 11.56 -29.99 -2.15
C PRO A 151 11.47 -29.40 -0.73
N GLN A 152 12.24 -28.34 -0.44
CA GLN A 152 12.22 -27.67 0.86
C GLN A 152 10.87 -26.95 1.08
N TRP A 153 10.35 -26.30 0.05
CA TRP A 153 9.04 -25.66 0.10
C TRP A 153 7.91 -26.68 0.24
N GLN A 154 7.99 -27.83 -0.46
CA GLN A 154 7.03 -28.92 -0.27
C GLN A 154 7.01 -29.42 1.18
N GLU A 155 8.18 -29.62 1.79
CA GLU A 155 8.27 -30.04 3.18
C GLU A 155 7.70 -28.99 4.14
N ARG A 156 7.97 -27.70 3.91
CA ARG A 156 7.36 -26.61 4.69
C ARG A 156 5.84 -26.59 4.60
N ILE A 157 5.28 -26.79 3.41
CA ILE A 157 3.83 -26.87 3.17
C ILE A 157 3.25 -28.03 3.99
N ILE A 158 3.83 -29.22 3.89
CA ILE A 158 3.40 -30.40 4.67
C ILE A 158 3.48 -30.14 6.19
N ASN A 159 4.57 -29.51 6.65
CA ASN A 159 4.72 -29.18 8.07
C ASN A 159 3.72 -28.11 8.53
N SER A 160 3.40 -27.14 7.68
CA SER A 160 2.40 -26.10 7.97
C SER A 160 0.98 -26.67 8.03
N GLU A 161 0.65 -27.68 7.21
CA GLU A 161 -0.60 -28.43 7.29
C GLU A 161 -0.73 -29.13 8.66
N ASN A 162 0.32 -29.85 9.08
CA ASN A 162 0.35 -30.52 10.38
C ASN A 162 0.21 -29.53 11.54
N THR A 163 0.82 -28.33 11.40
CA THR A 163 0.74 -27.27 12.41
C THR A 163 -0.65 -26.62 12.44
N ALA A 164 -1.28 -26.40 11.28
CA ALA A 164 -2.63 -25.86 11.17
C ALA A 164 -3.66 -26.79 11.82
N ALA A 165 -3.49 -28.10 11.68
CA ALA A 165 -4.31 -29.11 12.37
C ALA A 165 -4.04 -29.17 13.89
N GLY A 166 -2.81 -28.95 14.33
CA GLY A 166 -2.43 -29.02 15.75
C GLY A 166 -2.78 -27.78 16.60
N ALA A 167 -2.89 -26.60 15.96
CA ALA A 167 -3.11 -25.32 16.66
C ALA A 167 -4.58 -25.02 17.03
N GLY A 168 -5.48 -26.02 16.98
CA GLY A 168 -6.90 -25.87 17.31
C GLY A 168 -7.75 -25.12 16.27
N ARG A 169 -7.23 -24.92 15.05
CA ARG A 169 -7.88 -24.18 13.96
C ARG A 169 -8.77 -25.06 13.09
N PHE A 170 -8.37 -26.31 12.89
CA PHE A 170 -9.21 -27.39 12.35
C PHE A 170 -9.25 -28.55 13.32
N ARG A 171 -10.32 -29.35 13.25
CA ARG A 171 -10.47 -30.55 14.07
C ARG A 171 -9.62 -31.71 13.55
N THR A 172 -9.36 -31.76 12.24
CA THR A 172 -8.55 -32.81 11.62
C THR A 172 -7.72 -32.31 10.43
N VAL A 173 -6.76 -33.13 9.99
CA VAL A 173 -5.92 -32.86 8.81
C VAL A 173 -6.76 -32.89 7.52
N GLU A 174 -7.79 -33.72 7.47
CA GLU A 174 -8.70 -33.84 6.33
C GLU A 174 -9.49 -32.55 6.09
N GLU A 175 -9.86 -31.81 7.15
CA GLU A 175 -10.52 -30.50 7.02
C GLU A 175 -9.58 -29.47 6.36
N ALA A 176 -8.30 -29.46 6.73
CA ALA A 176 -7.29 -28.60 6.09
C ALA A 176 -7.12 -28.96 4.61
N ARG A 177 -7.03 -30.26 4.30
CA ARG A 177 -6.95 -30.74 2.90
C ARG A 177 -8.18 -30.38 2.09
N ARG A 178 -9.38 -30.40 2.69
CA ARG A 178 -10.62 -29.98 2.03
C ARG A 178 -10.57 -28.48 1.68
N ALA A 179 -10.05 -27.64 2.56
CA ALA A 179 -9.83 -26.22 2.27
C ALA A 179 -8.88 -26.02 1.08
N PHE A 180 -7.80 -26.80 1.01
CA PHE A 180 -6.87 -26.76 -0.12
C PHE A 180 -7.47 -27.30 -1.42
N ALA A 181 -8.32 -28.34 -1.35
CA ALA A 181 -9.07 -28.82 -2.50
C ALA A 181 -10.04 -27.75 -3.03
N LYS A 182 -10.68 -26.98 -2.14
CA LYS A 182 -11.49 -25.81 -2.51
C LYS A 182 -10.65 -24.76 -3.23
N LEU A 183 -9.49 -24.40 -2.68
CA LEU A 183 -8.55 -23.47 -3.34
C LEU A 183 -8.18 -23.95 -4.74
N HIS A 184 -7.80 -25.21 -4.88
CA HIS A 184 -7.44 -25.78 -6.17
C HIS A 184 -8.62 -25.72 -7.15
N GLY A 185 -9.84 -25.99 -6.67
CA GLY A 185 -11.07 -25.84 -7.45
C GLY A 185 -11.30 -24.40 -7.93
N VAL A 186 -11.17 -23.41 -7.05
CA VAL A 186 -11.30 -21.98 -7.42
C VAL A 186 -10.26 -21.59 -8.47
N LEU A 187 -9.00 -21.99 -8.30
CA LEU A 187 -7.95 -21.73 -9.29
C LEU A 187 -8.26 -22.38 -10.65
N ARG A 188 -8.81 -23.60 -10.66
CA ARG A 188 -9.23 -24.26 -11.90
C ARG A 188 -10.42 -23.55 -12.55
N MET A 189 -11.38 -23.06 -11.76
CA MET A 189 -12.51 -22.27 -12.25
C MET A 189 -12.04 -20.98 -12.92
N MET A 190 -11.16 -20.23 -12.25
CA MET A 190 -10.54 -19.01 -12.79
C MET A 190 -9.75 -19.30 -14.07
N GLN A 191 -8.90 -20.33 -14.06
CA GLN A 191 -8.14 -20.74 -15.25
C GLN A 191 -9.05 -21.21 -16.39
N ALA A 192 -10.17 -21.86 -16.09
CA ALA A 192 -11.14 -22.25 -17.10
C ALA A 192 -11.73 -21.01 -17.76
N PHE A 193 -12.16 -20.02 -16.95
CA PHE A 193 -12.65 -18.74 -17.44
C PHE A 193 -11.63 -18.03 -18.35
N ASP A 194 -10.36 -17.93 -17.92
CA ASP A 194 -9.30 -17.29 -18.72
C ASP A 194 -9.01 -18.01 -20.05
N ARG A 195 -9.33 -19.31 -20.12
CA ARG A 195 -9.11 -20.13 -21.31
C ARG A 195 -10.32 -20.18 -22.26
N VAL A 196 -11.50 -19.72 -21.83
CA VAL A 196 -12.74 -19.70 -22.62
C VAL A 196 -12.59 -18.89 -23.92
N PRO A 197 -11.95 -17.71 -23.94
CA PRO A 197 -11.81 -16.94 -25.18
C PRO A 197 -11.09 -17.75 -26.27
N ARG A 198 -11.78 -17.90 -27.41
CA ARG A 198 -11.23 -18.48 -28.64
C ARG A 198 -10.97 -17.35 -29.63
N TYR A 199 -9.69 -17.02 -29.81
CA TYR A 199 -9.29 -16.05 -30.82
C TYR A 199 -9.27 -16.67 -32.21
N SER A 200 -9.76 -15.93 -33.20
CA SER A 200 -9.48 -16.29 -34.60
C SER A 200 -7.99 -16.18 -34.86
N SER A 201 -7.45 -17.00 -35.77
CA SER A 201 -6.03 -16.96 -36.15
C SER A 201 -5.62 -15.56 -36.59
N ILE A 202 -6.44 -14.88 -37.39
CA ILE A 202 -6.19 -13.51 -37.87
C ILE A 202 -6.04 -12.54 -36.69
N ARG A 203 -6.92 -12.62 -35.69
CA ARG A 203 -6.87 -11.74 -34.52
C ARG A 203 -5.65 -12.05 -33.64
N ALA A 204 -5.36 -13.32 -33.40
CA ALA A 204 -4.18 -13.74 -32.66
C ALA A 204 -2.89 -13.28 -33.36
N THR A 205 -2.80 -13.44 -34.68
CA THR A 205 -1.64 -13.00 -35.46
C THR A 205 -1.50 -11.47 -35.46
N ARG A 206 -2.60 -10.72 -35.57
CA ARG A 206 -2.54 -9.24 -35.48
C ARG A 206 -2.05 -8.78 -34.11
N ALA A 207 -2.64 -9.30 -33.03
CA ALA A 207 -2.23 -8.94 -31.68
C ALA A 207 -0.80 -9.37 -31.36
N ALA A 208 -0.37 -10.53 -31.86
CA ALA A 208 1.01 -10.95 -31.76
C ALA A 208 1.94 -10.03 -32.54
N SER A 209 1.57 -9.62 -33.75
CA SER A 209 2.34 -8.67 -34.55
C SER A 209 2.50 -7.35 -33.80
N GLU A 210 1.42 -6.82 -33.23
CA GLU A 210 1.47 -5.62 -32.37
C GLU A 210 2.34 -5.84 -31.13
N THR A 211 2.31 -7.01 -30.49
CA THR A 211 3.02 -7.25 -29.23
C THR A 211 4.51 -7.53 -29.42
N PHE A 212 4.85 -8.26 -30.49
CA PHE A 212 6.18 -8.85 -30.67
C PHE A 212 6.98 -8.24 -31.81
N ASN A 213 6.37 -7.49 -32.74
CA ASN A 213 7.17 -6.69 -33.65
C ASN A 213 7.96 -5.67 -32.83
N SER A 214 9.25 -5.62 -33.13
CA SER A 214 10.15 -4.66 -32.52
C SER A 214 11.07 -4.08 -33.58
N ALA A 215 11.53 -2.87 -33.29
CA ALA A 215 12.48 -2.16 -34.12
C ALA A 215 13.63 -1.71 -33.23
N THR A 216 14.85 -1.77 -33.75
CA THR A 216 16.01 -1.16 -33.10
C THR A 216 16.16 0.24 -33.67
N THR A 217 16.33 1.24 -32.80
CA THR A 217 16.52 2.62 -33.21
C THR A 217 17.77 3.22 -32.56
N ASP A 218 18.44 4.05 -33.34
CA ASP A 218 19.38 5.04 -32.83
C ASP A 218 18.64 6.39 -32.79
N TYR A 219 18.74 7.14 -31.69
CA TYR A 219 18.04 8.42 -31.58
C TYR A 219 18.80 9.39 -30.70
N LEU A 220 18.49 10.67 -30.85
CA LEU A 220 18.88 11.71 -29.92
C LEU A 220 17.64 12.53 -29.53
N VAL A 221 17.65 13.06 -28.31
CA VAL A 221 16.59 13.92 -27.80
C VAL A 221 17.17 15.31 -27.64
N ILE A 222 16.54 16.30 -28.27
CA ILE A 222 16.91 17.70 -28.14
C ILE A 222 15.87 18.35 -27.22
N PRO A 223 16.19 18.61 -25.94
CA PRO A 223 15.25 19.28 -25.04
C PRO A 223 15.24 20.80 -25.28
N ALA A 224 14.07 21.43 -25.10
CA ALA A 224 13.91 22.88 -25.21
C ALA A 224 14.75 23.66 -24.19
N ASP A 225 15.09 23.05 -23.06
CA ASP A 225 15.97 23.61 -22.01
C ASP A 225 17.34 24.07 -22.56
N ARG A 226 17.73 23.57 -23.73
CA ARG A 226 18.94 23.98 -24.45
C ARG A 226 18.88 25.41 -25.02
N PHE A 227 17.68 25.94 -25.19
CA PHE A 227 17.41 27.19 -25.93
C PHE A 227 16.61 28.20 -25.09
N THR A 228 16.47 27.98 -23.79
CA THR A 228 15.76 28.90 -22.88
C THR A 228 16.47 30.26 -22.74
N ASP A 229 17.79 30.31 -22.95
CA ASP A 229 18.56 31.56 -22.94
C ASP A 229 18.44 32.36 -24.25
N THR A 230 17.96 31.73 -25.34
CA THR A 230 17.79 32.41 -26.64
C THR A 230 16.41 33.06 -26.80
N VAL A 231 15.48 32.79 -25.88
CA VAL A 231 14.12 33.34 -25.91
C VAL A 231 14.01 34.56 -25.01
N ALA A 232 13.07 35.46 -25.35
CA ALA A 232 12.82 36.66 -24.57
C ALA A 232 12.25 36.33 -23.18
N GLU A 233 12.65 37.12 -22.18
CA GLU A 233 12.10 37.05 -20.83
C GLU A 233 10.56 37.23 -20.85
N PRO A 234 9.80 36.40 -20.12
CA PRO A 234 8.36 36.57 -19.96
C PRO A 234 8.01 37.92 -19.32
N THR A 235 6.97 38.58 -19.82
CA THR A 235 6.40 39.76 -19.18
C THR A 235 5.49 39.35 -18.01
N GLU A 236 5.19 40.28 -17.09
CA GLU A 236 4.25 40.00 -15.99
C GLU A 236 2.86 39.56 -16.50
N GLU A 237 2.42 40.10 -17.63
CA GLU A 237 1.16 39.70 -18.27
C GLU A 237 1.23 38.25 -18.78
N ASP A 238 2.37 37.85 -19.38
CA ASP A 238 2.60 36.46 -19.81
C ASP A 238 2.57 35.50 -18.62
N ILE A 239 3.22 35.87 -17.51
CA ILE A 239 3.30 35.06 -16.30
C ILE A 239 1.91 34.86 -15.69
N GLN A 240 1.11 35.93 -15.57
CA GLN A 240 -0.24 35.82 -15.05
C GLN A 240 -1.13 34.98 -15.98
N ALA A 241 -1.07 35.22 -17.29
CA ALA A 241 -1.87 34.48 -18.27
C ALA A 241 -1.54 32.97 -18.23
N HIS A 242 -0.25 32.63 -18.17
CA HIS A 242 0.20 31.25 -18.05
C HIS A 242 -0.25 30.60 -16.74
N PHE A 243 -0.12 31.31 -15.62
CA PHE A 243 -0.60 30.83 -14.33
C PHE A 243 -2.11 30.54 -14.35
N GLU A 244 -2.93 31.48 -14.83
CA GLU A 244 -4.38 31.28 -14.92
C GLU A 244 -4.77 30.09 -15.83
N GLU A 245 -3.98 29.82 -16.87
CA GLU A 245 -4.23 28.70 -17.79
C GLU A 245 -3.90 27.33 -17.17
N TYR A 246 -2.86 27.25 -16.32
CA TYR A 246 -2.31 25.98 -15.83
C TYR A 246 -2.47 25.73 -14.32
N LYS A 247 -2.99 26.69 -13.55
CA LYS A 247 -3.12 26.58 -12.08
C LYS A 247 -3.93 25.37 -11.60
N ASP A 248 -4.98 25.01 -12.32
CA ASP A 248 -5.91 23.94 -11.95
C ASP A 248 -5.58 22.59 -12.62
N LYS A 249 -4.53 22.53 -13.44
CA LYS A 249 -4.23 21.36 -14.28
C LYS A 249 -3.10 20.54 -13.67
N GLN A 250 -3.20 19.21 -13.80
CA GLN A 250 -2.05 18.34 -13.53
C GLN A 250 -1.11 18.28 -14.75
N PRO A 251 0.21 18.16 -14.55
CA PRO A 251 1.18 18.02 -15.65
C PRO A 251 0.83 16.93 -16.67
N ASN A 252 0.29 15.79 -16.24
CA ASN A 252 -0.06 14.68 -17.13
C ASN A 252 -1.31 14.94 -18.01
N GLU A 253 -2.16 15.89 -17.64
CA GLU A 253 -3.42 16.25 -18.32
C GLU A 253 -3.22 17.27 -19.43
N THR A 254 -2.05 17.92 -19.50
CA THR A 254 -1.79 18.99 -20.48
C THR A 254 -0.90 18.53 -21.62
N ASP A 255 -1.04 19.22 -22.75
CA ASP A 255 -0.30 18.90 -23.97
C ASP A 255 1.22 19.08 -23.79
N PHE A 256 1.63 20.05 -22.97
CA PHE A 256 3.03 20.39 -22.72
C PHE A 256 3.64 19.76 -21.46
N GLY A 257 2.89 18.96 -20.72
CA GLY A 257 3.44 18.39 -19.47
C GLY A 257 3.54 19.40 -18.33
N ILE A 258 2.80 20.51 -18.39
CA ILE A 258 2.83 21.62 -17.43
C ILE A 258 1.54 21.67 -16.63
N GLY A 259 1.65 21.93 -15.34
CA GLY A 259 0.51 22.10 -14.44
C GLY A 259 0.98 22.51 -13.06
N TYR A 260 0.21 23.36 -12.39
CA TYR A 260 0.56 23.86 -11.06
C TYR A 260 -0.34 23.32 -9.94
N LEU A 261 -1.21 22.36 -10.24
CA LEU A 261 -2.01 21.71 -9.20
C LEU A 261 -1.08 21.07 -8.16
N GLN A 262 -1.13 21.57 -6.94
CA GLN A 262 -0.23 21.15 -5.87
C GLN A 262 -0.77 19.87 -5.21
N PRO A 263 0.11 18.93 -4.83
CA PRO A 263 -0.31 17.79 -4.03
C PRO A 263 -0.75 18.25 -2.64
N GLN A 264 -1.25 17.31 -1.83
CA GLN A 264 -1.58 17.61 -0.43
C GLN A 264 -0.36 18.21 0.29
N GLN A 265 -0.63 19.24 1.09
CA GLN A 265 0.38 19.98 1.85
C GLN A 265 -0.10 20.20 3.28
N VAL A 266 0.85 20.33 4.21
CA VAL A 266 0.54 20.59 5.62
C VAL A 266 1.49 21.61 6.22
N LYS A 267 1.06 22.21 7.32
CA LYS A 267 1.91 22.87 8.30
C LYS A 267 1.93 22.02 9.55
N VAL A 268 3.11 21.85 10.14
CA VAL A 268 3.29 20.88 11.23
C VAL A 268 4.22 21.44 12.30
N GLU A 269 3.95 21.09 13.53
CA GLU A 269 4.87 21.26 14.65
C GLU A 269 5.08 19.93 15.37
N TRP A 270 6.23 19.78 16.01
CA TRP A 270 6.53 18.58 16.80
C TRP A 270 7.36 18.89 18.04
N LEU A 271 7.23 17.97 18.99
CA LEU A 271 7.98 17.88 20.23
C LEU A 271 8.94 16.70 20.11
N ALA A 272 10.25 16.95 20.19
CA ALA A 272 11.30 15.95 20.12
C ALA A 272 11.90 15.68 21.51
N ILE A 273 11.96 14.39 21.88
CA ILE A 273 12.59 13.90 23.10
C ILE A 273 13.86 13.16 22.69
N GLU A 274 15.00 13.77 22.98
CA GLU A 274 16.31 13.21 22.68
C GLU A 274 16.72 12.17 23.73
N ARG A 275 16.87 10.92 23.31
CA ARG A 275 17.24 9.82 24.21
C ARG A 275 18.64 10.00 24.78
N THR A 276 19.59 10.37 23.93
CA THR A 276 20.99 10.58 24.29
C THR A 276 21.14 11.68 25.35
N ALA A 277 20.40 12.78 25.19
CA ALA A 277 20.39 13.87 26.16
C ALA A 277 19.87 13.43 27.55
N ILE A 278 18.90 12.51 27.60
CA ILE A 278 18.43 11.89 28.85
C ILE A 278 19.49 10.93 29.42
N GLU A 279 20.14 10.12 28.58
CA GLU A 279 21.19 9.19 29.02
C GLU A 279 22.41 9.88 29.65
N ASP A 280 22.73 11.09 29.17
CA ASP A 280 23.85 11.88 29.66
C ASP A 280 23.66 12.38 31.09
N VAL A 281 22.41 12.70 31.49
CA VAL A 281 22.10 13.16 32.86
C VAL A 281 21.90 12.02 33.86
N ILE A 282 21.78 10.77 33.40
CA ILE A 282 21.58 9.61 34.29
C ILE A 282 22.90 9.19 34.93
N GLU A 283 22.94 9.23 36.26
CA GLU A 283 24.02 8.63 37.06
C GLU A 283 23.66 7.18 37.46
N ILE A 284 24.64 6.28 37.33
CA ILE A 284 24.50 4.87 37.71
C ILE A 284 25.28 4.60 38.98
N ASP A 285 24.61 4.06 40.00
CA ASP A 285 25.26 3.62 41.23
C ASP A 285 26.15 2.39 40.93
N PRO A 286 27.45 2.40 41.31
CA PRO A 286 28.34 1.25 41.18
C PRO A 286 27.78 -0.06 41.78
N VAL A 287 26.97 0.02 42.84
CA VAL A 287 26.32 -1.14 43.46
C VAL A 287 25.24 -1.73 42.55
N GLU A 288 24.45 -0.87 41.90
CA GLU A 288 23.43 -1.28 40.92
C GLU A 288 24.09 -1.93 39.70
N ALA A 289 25.18 -1.35 39.19
CA ALA A 289 25.97 -1.93 38.12
C ALA A 289 26.53 -3.31 38.48
N SER A 290 27.08 -3.47 39.68
CA SER A 290 27.61 -4.76 40.14
C SER A 290 26.50 -5.83 40.26
N LYS A 291 25.33 -5.45 40.79
CA LYS A 291 24.17 -6.34 40.89
C LYS A 291 23.65 -6.73 39.50
N HIS A 292 23.58 -5.79 38.56
CA HIS A 292 23.13 -6.04 37.19
C HIS A 292 24.03 -7.02 36.46
N GLN A 293 25.36 -6.92 36.63
CA GLN A 293 26.30 -7.91 36.11
C GLN A 293 26.05 -9.31 36.70
N GLN A 294 25.85 -9.41 38.02
CA GLN A 294 25.62 -10.70 38.67
C GLN A 294 24.36 -11.41 38.19
N LEU A 295 23.32 -10.63 37.85
CA LEU A 295 22.06 -11.15 37.30
C LEU A 295 22.14 -11.48 35.80
N ASN A 296 23.07 -10.84 35.06
CA ASN A 296 23.20 -10.96 33.61
C ASN A 296 24.58 -11.49 33.17
N LYS A 297 25.13 -12.48 33.89
CA LYS A 297 26.48 -13.03 33.63
C LYS A 297 26.66 -13.58 32.22
N ASP A 298 25.58 -14.12 31.62
CA ASP A 298 25.60 -14.65 30.26
C ASP A 298 25.75 -13.54 29.20
N ARG A 299 25.29 -12.32 29.49
CA ARG A 299 25.45 -11.14 28.63
C ARG A 299 26.74 -10.37 28.89
N PHE A 300 27.29 -10.45 30.11
CA PHE A 300 28.52 -9.75 30.54
C PHE A 300 29.54 -10.72 31.16
N PRO A 301 30.21 -11.56 30.36
CA PRO A 301 31.05 -12.66 30.84
C PRO A 301 32.40 -12.23 31.42
N GLY A 302 32.84 -10.98 31.17
CA GLY A 302 34.12 -10.45 31.64
C GLY A 302 34.16 -10.09 33.14
N THR A 303 35.32 -9.60 33.60
CA THR A 303 35.42 -9.07 34.96
C THR A 303 34.65 -7.75 35.09
N PHE A 304 34.14 -7.41 36.29
CA PHE A 304 33.37 -6.18 36.50
C PHE A 304 34.12 -4.94 35.98
N SER A 305 35.43 -4.84 36.21
CA SER A 305 36.23 -3.70 35.75
C SER A 305 36.32 -3.60 34.22
N GLN A 306 36.21 -4.71 33.50
CA GLN A 306 36.25 -4.74 32.02
C GLN A 306 34.87 -4.45 31.43
N GLU A 307 33.81 -5.00 32.03
CA GLU A 307 32.43 -4.86 31.52
C GLU A 307 31.71 -3.61 32.02
N ARG A 308 32.26 -2.92 33.03
CA ARG A 308 31.66 -1.73 33.64
C ARG A 308 31.07 -0.72 32.63
N PRO A 309 31.79 -0.26 31.58
CA PRO A 309 31.22 0.69 30.63
C PRO A 309 30.04 0.12 29.84
N ASN A 310 30.05 -1.17 29.51
CA ASN A 310 28.95 -1.84 28.80
C ASN A 310 27.71 -1.99 29.70
N ILE A 311 27.93 -2.32 30.98
CA ILE A 311 26.88 -2.46 31.99
C ILE A 311 26.25 -1.10 32.30
N GLU A 312 27.07 -0.07 32.52
CA GLU A 312 26.58 1.31 32.74
C GLU A 312 25.79 1.80 31.52
N ALA A 313 26.24 1.53 30.29
CA ALA A 313 25.51 1.89 29.08
C ALA A 313 24.19 1.11 28.91
N ASP A 314 24.11 -0.17 29.30
CA ASP A 314 22.86 -0.95 29.27
C ASP A 314 21.86 -0.46 30.33
N LEU A 315 22.34 -0.14 31.54
CA LEU A 315 21.54 0.42 32.62
C LEU A 315 21.04 1.84 32.30
N LYS A 316 21.90 2.71 31.74
CA LYS A 316 21.51 4.04 31.25
C LYS A 316 20.40 3.92 30.21
N ARG A 317 20.57 3.04 29.22
CA ARG A 317 19.55 2.77 28.19
C ARG A 317 18.23 2.31 28.78
N GLN A 318 18.23 1.43 29.79
CA GLN A 318 17.02 0.96 30.47
C GLN A 318 16.34 2.04 31.32
N LYS A 319 17.13 2.86 32.03
CA LYS A 319 16.59 3.99 32.81
C LYS A 319 16.02 5.07 31.89
N ALA A 320 16.73 5.45 30.82
CA ALA A 320 16.25 6.40 29.83
C ALA A 320 14.95 5.94 29.17
N GLN A 321 14.84 4.67 28.82
CA GLN A 321 13.61 4.09 28.27
C GLN A 321 12.42 4.23 29.25
N ARG A 322 12.62 3.93 30.53
CA ARG A 322 11.58 4.12 31.56
C ARG A 322 11.16 5.59 31.72
N ILE A 323 12.10 6.51 31.63
CA ILE A 323 11.81 7.95 31.66
C ILE A 323 11.02 8.36 30.41
N ILE A 324 11.40 7.89 29.23
CA ILE A 324 10.65 8.15 27.99
C ILE A 324 9.21 7.64 28.10
N GLU A 325 9.00 6.43 28.62
CA GLU A 325 7.66 5.88 28.90
C GLU A 325 6.89 6.75 29.90
N GLN A 326 7.55 7.29 30.93
CA GLN A 326 6.93 8.24 31.85
C GLN A 326 6.54 9.55 31.13
N ILE A 327 7.40 10.06 30.25
CA ILE A 327 7.11 11.26 29.44
C ILE A 327 5.90 11.01 28.52
N GLU A 328 5.83 9.86 27.87
CA GLU A 328 4.68 9.47 27.03
C GLU A 328 3.37 9.51 27.82
N ASN A 329 3.36 8.94 29.03
CA ASN A 329 2.20 8.98 29.92
C ASN A 329 1.83 10.41 30.35
N ILE A 330 2.82 11.28 30.60
CA ILE A 330 2.59 12.70 30.91
C ILE A 330 1.93 13.41 29.73
N VAL A 331 2.46 13.23 28.51
CA VAL A 331 1.92 13.84 27.29
C VAL A 331 0.48 13.40 27.03
N GLN A 332 0.20 12.10 27.18
CA GLN A 332 -1.16 11.57 27.06
C GLN A 332 -2.11 12.13 28.13
N ALA A 333 -1.65 12.23 29.38
CA ALA A 333 -2.46 12.76 30.48
C ALA A 333 -2.80 14.25 30.30
N GLU A 334 -1.85 15.06 29.83
CA GLU A 334 -2.09 16.47 29.51
C GLU A 334 -3.10 16.63 28.38
N MET A 335 -2.94 15.87 27.29
CA MET A 335 -3.90 15.90 26.19
C MET A 335 -5.29 15.41 26.61
N LEU A 336 -5.37 14.36 27.42
CA LEU A 336 -6.65 13.88 27.95
C LEU A 336 -7.32 14.94 28.84
N SER A 337 -6.57 15.64 29.70
CA SER A 337 -7.10 16.72 30.53
C SER A 337 -7.63 17.89 29.69
N ALA A 338 -6.90 18.29 28.64
CA ALA A 338 -7.29 19.38 27.75
C ALA A 338 -8.53 19.05 26.92
N THR A 339 -8.70 17.78 26.54
CA THR A 339 -9.78 17.34 25.64
C THR A 339 -10.98 16.72 26.35
N ARG A 340 -10.93 16.43 27.66
CA ARG A 340 -11.98 15.67 28.38
C ARG A 340 -13.40 16.26 28.27
N THR A 341 -13.51 17.57 28.06
CA THR A 341 -14.78 18.29 28.01
C THR A 341 -15.33 18.42 26.59
N LEU A 342 -14.56 18.01 25.58
CA LEU A 342 -14.95 18.11 24.18
C LEU A 342 -15.86 16.93 23.79
N ASN A 343 -16.80 17.20 22.90
CA ASN A 343 -17.65 16.17 22.33
C ASN A 343 -16.87 15.32 21.32
N ARG A 344 -17.23 14.05 21.23
CA ARG A 344 -16.67 13.13 20.23
C ARG A 344 -17.54 13.09 18.98
N ASP A 345 -16.88 12.89 17.84
CA ASP A 345 -17.48 12.64 16.55
C ASP A 345 -16.77 11.43 15.93
N GLY A 346 -17.32 10.23 16.17
CA GLY A 346 -16.61 8.97 15.89
C GLY A 346 -15.30 8.86 16.69
N ASP A 347 -14.20 8.65 15.97
CA ASP A 347 -12.84 8.60 16.53
C ASP A 347 -12.19 9.99 16.69
N TYR A 348 -12.88 11.06 16.29
CA TYR A 348 -12.38 12.43 16.29
C TYR A 348 -13.03 13.30 17.38
N LEU A 349 -12.51 14.50 17.58
CA LEU A 349 -13.04 15.49 18.53
C LEU A 349 -13.68 16.67 17.80
N GLN A 350 -14.80 17.16 18.34
CA GLN A 350 -15.37 18.43 17.91
C GLN A 350 -14.63 19.56 18.62
N LEU A 351 -13.78 20.26 17.87
CA LEU A 351 -12.98 21.37 18.38
C LEU A 351 -13.81 22.66 18.37
N PRO A 352 -13.75 23.48 19.44
CA PRO A 352 -14.32 24.83 19.44
C PRO A 352 -13.64 25.75 18.41
N ASP A 353 -14.36 26.77 17.92
CA ASP A 353 -13.81 27.75 16.97
C ASP A 353 -12.59 28.51 17.53
N ASP A 354 -12.49 28.65 18.85
CA ASP A 354 -11.36 29.29 19.55
C ASP A 354 -10.28 28.30 20.00
N TRP A 355 -10.33 27.04 19.58
CA TRP A 355 -9.38 25.99 19.98
C TRP A 355 -7.93 26.34 19.65
N ALA A 356 -7.68 26.94 18.49
CA ALA A 356 -6.34 27.39 18.07
C ALA A 356 -5.69 28.35 19.10
N ASN A 357 -6.49 29.07 19.89
CA ASN A 357 -5.99 29.99 20.92
C ASN A 357 -5.99 29.39 22.33
N THR A 358 -6.69 28.26 22.54
CA THR A 358 -6.93 27.68 23.87
C THR A 358 -6.24 26.33 24.08
N HIS A 359 -5.78 25.68 23.00
CA HIS A 359 -5.08 24.41 23.10
C HIS A 359 -3.73 24.56 23.82
N PRO A 360 -3.25 23.52 24.55
CA PRO A 360 -1.93 23.56 25.15
C PRO A 360 -0.83 23.74 24.09
N SER A 361 0.06 24.71 24.31
CA SER A 361 1.24 24.91 23.47
C SER A 361 2.28 23.82 23.72
N LEU A 362 3.06 23.44 22.71
CA LEU A 362 4.10 22.42 22.87
C LEU A 362 5.23 22.88 23.81
N GLU A 363 5.50 24.18 23.88
CA GLU A 363 6.48 24.76 24.80
C GLU A 363 6.03 24.64 26.26
N THR A 364 4.74 24.88 26.52
CA THR A 364 4.15 24.69 27.86
C THR A 364 4.14 23.21 28.25
N LEU A 365 3.87 22.33 27.28
CA LEU A 365 3.94 20.89 27.48
C LEU A 365 5.38 20.43 27.77
N ALA A 366 6.38 20.96 27.06
CA ALA A 366 7.79 20.67 27.30
C ALA A 366 8.21 21.04 28.74
N GLN A 367 7.80 22.21 29.24
CA GLN A 367 8.04 22.62 30.63
C GLN A 367 7.34 21.69 31.63
N THR A 368 6.07 21.36 31.38
CA THR A 368 5.28 20.44 32.22
C THR A 368 5.92 19.06 32.31
N ILE A 369 6.51 18.56 31.22
CA ILE A 369 7.26 17.30 31.18
C ILE A 369 8.46 17.37 32.13
N VAL A 370 9.29 18.41 32.03
CA VAL A 370 10.47 18.57 32.89
C VAL A 370 10.06 18.64 34.37
N GLU A 371 9.04 19.43 34.70
CA GLU A 371 8.54 19.57 36.07
C GLU A 371 8.00 18.25 36.63
N LYS A 372 7.17 17.52 35.87
CA LYS A 372 6.57 16.26 36.32
C LYS A 372 7.56 15.10 36.40
N VAL A 373 8.57 15.06 35.53
CA VAL A 373 9.65 14.07 35.62
C VAL A 373 10.51 14.34 36.86
N ALA A 374 10.85 15.61 37.14
CA ALA A 374 11.60 15.98 38.34
C ALA A 374 10.86 15.70 39.65
N GLN A 375 9.52 15.77 39.66
CA GLN A 375 8.67 15.41 40.80
C GLN A 375 8.38 13.90 40.90
N GLY A 376 8.76 13.12 39.88
CA GLY A 376 8.52 11.68 39.82
C GLY A 376 9.43 10.87 40.74
N ASN A 377 9.26 9.54 40.69
CA ASN A 377 9.98 8.59 41.56
C ASN A 377 11.50 8.65 41.41
N ASP A 378 12.01 9.04 40.25
CA ASP A 378 13.45 9.10 39.97
C ASP A 378 14.09 10.44 40.36
N GLY A 379 13.29 11.49 40.63
CA GLY A 379 13.79 12.82 41.04
C GLY A 379 14.76 13.49 40.05
N LEU A 380 14.78 13.02 38.80
CA LEU A 380 15.80 13.40 37.81
C LEU A 380 15.39 14.68 37.08
N THR A 381 16.32 15.63 36.98
CA THR A 381 16.14 16.79 36.09
C THR A 381 16.63 16.42 34.69
N ILE A 382 15.71 16.32 33.74
CA ILE A 382 16.01 16.03 32.34
C ILE A 382 16.17 17.32 31.51
N PRO A 383 16.89 17.28 30.38
CA PRO A 383 16.85 18.35 29.39
C PRO A 383 15.43 18.59 28.89
N ALA A 384 15.10 19.85 28.61
CA ALA A 384 13.79 20.19 28.05
C ALA A 384 13.64 19.59 26.64
N PRO A 385 12.49 18.96 26.31
CA PRO A 385 12.20 18.54 24.95
C PRO A 385 12.26 19.71 23.96
N THR A 386 12.77 19.46 22.76
CA THR A 386 12.88 20.47 21.70
C THR A 386 11.53 20.62 21.00
N VAL A 387 11.10 21.85 20.73
CA VAL A 387 9.89 22.14 19.95
C VAL A 387 10.31 22.77 18.63
N GLU A 388 9.85 22.19 17.53
CA GLU A 388 10.03 22.74 16.20
C GLU A 388 8.68 23.00 15.53
N ARG A 389 8.59 24.14 14.86
CA ARG A 389 7.40 24.56 14.13
C ARG A 389 7.76 24.88 12.68
N ARG A 390 7.03 24.27 11.75
CA ARG A 390 7.16 24.43 10.30
C ARG A 390 5.84 24.97 9.76
N GLU A 391 5.70 26.29 9.81
CA GLU A 391 4.49 27.03 9.38
C GLU A 391 4.78 28.19 8.41
N ASP A 392 6.06 28.40 8.10
CA ASP A 392 6.60 29.47 7.26
C ASP A 392 6.18 29.35 5.78
N ARG A 393 5.95 28.12 5.32
CA ARG A 393 5.39 27.80 4.01
C ARG A 393 4.58 26.50 4.08
N TRP A 394 3.99 26.11 2.97
CA TRP A 394 3.35 24.81 2.82
C TRP A 394 4.40 23.72 2.55
N TYR A 395 4.26 22.58 3.21
CA TYR A 395 5.19 21.46 3.09
C TYR A 395 4.49 20.25 2.47
N GLY A 396 5.03 19.77 1.36
CA GLY A 396 4.59 18.52 0.73
C GLY A 396 5.26 17.31 1.38
N GLN A 397 4.84 16.12 0.96
CA GLN A 397 5.35 14.86 1.51
C GLN A 397 6.87 14.70 1.38
N GLN A 398 7.45 15.15 0.26
CA GLN A 398 8.89 15.08 0.02
C GLN A 398 9.68 16.04 0.92
N ASP A 399 9.16 17.24 1.20
CA ASP A 399 9.81 18.18 2.12
C ASP A 399 9.86 17.61 3.54
N ILE A 400 8.76 17.00 4.00
CA ILE A 400 8.65 16.46 5.36
C ILE A 400 9.58 15.27 5.57
N PHE A 401 9.79 14.45 4.53
CA PHE A 401 10.77 13.37 4.56
C PHE A 401 12.19 13.89 4.82
N LEU A 402 12.52 15.12 4.37
CA LEU A 402 13.82 15.75 4.55
C LEU A 402 13.98 16.45 5.91
N PHE A 403 12.94 16.50 6.76
CA PHE A 403 13.07 17.06 8.10
C PHE A 403 14.04 16.25 8.95
N GLU A 404 15.02 16.94 9.53
CA GLU A 404 16.04 16.32 10.36
C GLU A 404 15.41 15.60 11.56
N GLY A 405 15.85 14.37 11.81
CA GLY A 405 15.32 13.50 12.86
C GLY A 405 13.90 12.97 12.55
N VAL A 406 12.89 13.82 12.66
CA VAL A 406 11.47 13.43 12.62
C VAL A 406 11.03 12.85 11.27
N GLY A 407 11.63 13.29 10.15
CA GLY A 407 11.27 12.82 8.80
C GLY A 407 11.45 11.32 8.59
N PHE A 408 12.41 10.72 9.30
CA PHE A 408 12.71 9.27 9.27
C PHE A 408 12.10 8.49 10.43
N SER A 409 11.31 9.15 11.29
CA SER A 409 10.64 8.49 12.40
C SER A 409 9.43 7.68 11.93
N PHE A 410 9.06 6.66 12.69
CA PHE A 410 7.95 5.78 12.36
C PHE A 410 7.14 5.40 13.60
N LEU A 411 5.88 5.08 13.38
CA LEU A 411 4.99 4.50 14.37
C LEU A 411 4.80 3.02 14.05
N GLN A 412 5.05 2.16 15.04
CA GLN A 412 4.65 0.76 14.97
C GLN A 412 3.17 0.66 15.39
N PHE A 413 2.29 0.34 14.43
CA PHE A 413 0.86 0.17 14.67
C PHE A 413 0.42 -1.22 14.21
N GLY A 414 0.12 -2.11 15.16
CA GLY A 414 -0.10 -3.53 14.86
C GLY A 414 1.13 -4.15 14.20
N SER A 415 0.96 -4.78 13.03
CA SER A 415 2.05 -5.33 12.21
C SER A 415 2.67 -4.32 11.23
N GLN A 416 2.11 -3.11 11.13
CA GLN A 416 2.54 -2.10 10.16
C GLN A 416 3.49 -1.08 10.79
N ASN A 417 4.40 -0.56 9.97
CA ASN A 417 5.21 0.62 10.28
C ASN A 417 4.71 1.78 9.44
N ILE A 418 4.22 2.82 10.10
CA ILE A 418 3.71 4.04 9.46
C ILE A 418 4.81 5.11 9.54
N PRO A 419 5.39 5.55 8.41
CA PRO A 419 6.36 6.63 8.41
C PRO A 419 5.73 7.98 8.76
N PHE A 420 6.49 8.86 9.42
CA PHE A 420 6.02 10.20 9.83
C PHE A 420 5.47 11.02 8.66
N TYR A 421 6.20 11.07 7.55
CA TYR A 421 5.80 11.80 6.35
C TYR A 421 4.52 11.26 5.69
N THR A 422 4.02 10.07 6.07
CA THR A 422 2.70 9.57 5.66
C THR A 422 1.63 9.89 6.70
N ALA A 423 2.00 9.79 7.98
CA ALA A 423 1.10 10.01 9.11
C ALA A 423 0.51 11.42 9.16
N VAL A 424 1.33 12.44 8.87
CA VAL A 424 0.89 13.84 8.86
C VAL A 424 -0.17 14.16 7.79
N PHE A 425 -0.27 13.36 6.72
CA PHE A 425 -1.32 13.50 5.69
C PHE A 425 -2.53 12.58 5.94
N SER A 426 -2.52 11.83 7.04
CA SER A 426 -3.66 11.00 7.47
C SER A 426 -4.58 11.75 8.43
N THR A 427 -4.56 13.10 8.38
CA THR A 427 -5.47 13.94 9.15
C THR A 427 -6.90 13.77 8.69
N ARG A 428 -7.85 13.95 9.61
CA ARG A 428 -9.29 13.95 9.33
C ARG A 428 -9.66 14.81 8.12
N GLU A 429 -9.01 15.97 8.00
CA GLU A 429 -9.28 16.99 7.01
C GLU A 429 -8.85 16.59 5.58
N LEU A 430 -7.84 15.72 5.46
CA LEU A 430 -7.34 15.23 4.17
C LEU A 430 -7.83 13.81 3.84
N ASN A 431 -7.71 12.90 4.80
CA ASN A 431 -7.98 11.48 4.60
C ASN A 431 -8.46 10.82 5.90
N PRO A 432 -9.79 10.77 6.13
CA PRO A 432 -10.33 10.17 7.34
C PRO A 432 -9.98 8.68 7.41
N ASN A 433 -9.08 8.29 8.32
CA ASN A 433 -8.63 6.91 8.50
C ASN A 433 -9.14 6.32 9.84
N PRO A 434 -9.99 5.26 9.83
CA PRO A 434 -10.56 4.69 11.05
C PRO A 434 -9.54 3.96 11.96
N GLY A 435 -8.29 3.76 11.52
CA GLY A 435 -7.25 3.10 12.32
C GLY A 435 -6.23 4.04 12.98
N PHE A 436 -6.15 5.29 12.54
CA PHE A 436 -5.13 6.25 12.97
C PHE A 436 -5.73 7.66 13.03
N PRO A 437 -6.51 7.99 14.08
CA PRO A 437 -7.22 9.25 14.17
C PRO A 437 -6.25 10.39 14.49
N VAL A 438 -5.84 11.12 13.46
CA VAL A 438 -5.13 12.40 13.57
C VAL A 438 -6.05 13.50 13.07
N GLN A 439 -5.99 14.66 13.69
CA GLN A 439 -6.83 15.81 13.38
C GLN A 439 -5.98 17.07 13.46
N GLU A 440 -6.29 18.06 12.62
CA GLU A 440 -5.70 19.39 12.75
C GLU A 440 -5.87 19.97 14.16
N ASN A 441 -4.88 20.75 14.58
CA ASN A 441 -4.81 21.45 15.85
C ASN A 441 -4.91 20.54 17.10
N LEU A 442 -4.77 19.23 16.93
CA LEU A 442 -4.73 18.25 18.01
C LEU A 442 -3.39 17.50 18.01
N LEU A 443 -2.71 17.49 19.16
CA LEU A 443 -1.48 16.71 19.32
C LEU A 443 -1.80 15.21 19.22
N ALA A 444 -1.06 14.49 18.38
CA ALA A 444 -1.13 13.04 18.22
C ALA A 444 -0.48 12.28 19.41
N SER A 445 -0.91 12.59 20.65
CA SER A 445 -0.28 12.12 21.89
C SER A 445 -0.37 10.61 22.12
N GLN A 446 -1.33 9.94 21.50
CA GLN A 446 -1.50 8.49 21.60
C GLN A 446 -0.55 7.72 20.69
N PHE A 447 0.16 8.43 19.79
CA PHE A 447 0.93 7.84 18.71
C PHE A 447 2.37 8.38 18.71
N PRO A 448 3.22 8.01 19.69
CA PRO A 448 4.61 8.46 19.74
C PRO A 448 5.41 7.87 18.57
N PHE A 449 5.98 8.72 17.72
CA PHE A 449 6.85 8.32 16.62
C PHE A 449 8.26 8.06 17.15
N LYS A 450 8.92 7.01 16.64
CA LYS A 450 10.25 6.58 17.08
C LYS A 450 11.27 6.77 15.97
N GLY A 451 12.36 7.45 16.28
CA GLY A 451 13.54 7.56 15.43
C GLY A 451 14.45 6.34 15.54
N ARG A 452 15.34 6.15 14.57
CA ARG A 452 16.35 5.06 14.58
C ARG A 452 17.41 5.25 15.68
N ASP A 453 17.63 6.49 16.08
CA ASP A 453 18.44 6.94 17.21
C ASP A 453 17.79 6.67 18.58
N GLY A 454 16.52 6.24 18.59
CA GLY A 454 15.74 6.04 19.81
C GLY A 454 15.05 7.32 20.31
N ASN A 455 15.10 8.41 19.55
CA ASN A 455 14.36 9.63 19.87
C ASN A 455 12.85 9.39 19.71
N THR A 456 12.07 10.15 20.49
CA THR A 456 10.61 10.06 20.48
C THR A 456 10.01 11.39 20.07
N TYR A 457 9.04 11.35 19.16
CA TYR A 457 8.42 12.53 18.58
C TYR A 457 6.91 12.49 18.78
N PHE A 458 6.34 13.64 19.14
CA PHE A 458 4.89 13.89 19.10
C PHE A 458 4.64 15.06 18.17
N PHE A 459 3.62 14.99 17.35
CA PHE A 459 3.36 16.02 16.35
C PHE A 459 1.92 16.51 16.38
N ARG A 460 1.73 17.70 15.83
CA ARG A 460 0.45 18.32 15.60
C ARG A 460 0.47 18.91 14.20
N VAL A 461 -0.54 18.57 13.40
CA VAL A 461 -0.79 19.26 12.14
C VAL A 461 -1.50 20.56 12.49
N LEU A 462 -0.93 21.68 12.09
CA LEU A 462 -1.45 23.03 12.37
C LEU A 462 -2.54 23.41 11.36
N ASP A 463 -2.30 23.06 10.11
CA ASP A 463 -3.15 23.39 8.98
C ASP A 463 -2.89 22.36 7.87
N SER A 464 -3.90 22.03 7.08
CA SER A 464 -3.77 21.14 5.95
C SER A 464 -4.50 21.67 4.72
N ARG A 465 -3.91 21.36 3.57
CA ARG A 465 -4.41 21.75 2.26
C ARG A 465 -4.51 20.49 1.41
N ASP A 466 -5.71 20.17 0.96
CA ASP A 466 -5.92 19.09 0.01
C ASP A 466 -5.35 19.47 -1.37
N ILE A 467 -5.36 18.54 -2.31
CA ILE A 467 -4.95 18.78 -3.70
C ILE A 467 -5.71 20.01 -4.22
N SER A 468 -4.96 21.08 -4.49
CA SER A 468 -5.55 22.37 -4.83
C SER A 468 -4.60 23.21 -5.68
N PRO A 469 -5.14 24.21 -6.41
CA PRO A 469 -4.33 25.18 -7.13
C PRO A 469 -3.53 26.05 -6.15
N PRO A 470 -2.39 26.63 -6.57
CA PRO A 470 -1.69 27.63 -5.77
C PRO A 470 -2.59 28.85 -5.54
N ASP A 471 -2.51 29.49 -4.37
CA ASP A 471 -3.37 30.65 -4.05
C ASP A 471 -3.04 31.87 -4.93
N SER A 472 -1.80 31.94 -5.40
CA SER A 472 -1.27 33.05 -6.19
C SER A 472 -0.12 32.60 -7.08
N VAL A 473 0.18 33.41 -8.09
CA VAL A 473 1.31 33.14 -8.99
C VAL A 473 2.64 33.22 -8.26
N GLU A 474 2.73 33.99 -7.17
CA GLU A 474 3.91 34.14 -6.34
C GLU A 474 4.42 32.82 -5.76
N GLU A 475 3.53 31.85 -5.49
CA GLU A 475 3.92 30.52 -5.01
C GLU A 475 4.69 29.70 -6.06
N VAL A 476 4.42 29.95 -7.35
CA VAL A 476 4.96 29.17 -8.47
C VAL A 476 5.65 30.03 -9.52
N ARG A 477 5.99 31.29 -9.19
CA ARG A 477 6.47 32.30 -10.15
C ARG A 477 7.74 31.86 -10.87
N GLU A 478 8.72 31.34 -10.14
CA GLU A 478 9.98 30.86 -10.73
C GLU A 478 9.75 29.68 -11.68
N GLN A 479 8.84 28.78 -11.31
CA GLN A 479 8.44 27.65 -12.14
C GLN A 479 7.71 28.13 -13.40
N ALA A 480 6.76 29.07 -13.26
CA ALA A 480 6.02 29.64 -14.39
C ALA A 480 6.93 30.37 -15.39
N VAL A 481 7.89 31.16 -14.92
CA VAL A 481 8.89 31.81 -15.80
C VAL A 481 9.68 30.76 -16.57
N THR A 482 10.11 29.70 -15.88
CA THR A 482 10.87 28.59 -16.48
C THR A 482 10.03 27.89 -17.55
N ASP A 483 8.80 27.51 -17.23
CA ASP A 483 7.90 26.80 -18.14
C ASP A 483 7.55 27.62 -19.39
N ILE A 484 7.28 28.92 -19.26
CA ILE A 484 7.04 29.81 -20.41
C ILE A 484 8.27 29.85 -21.33
N LYS A 485 9.48 29.99 -20.75
CA LYS A 485 10.71 29.97 -21.54
C LYS A 485 10.89 28.64 -22.26
N ARG A 486 10.58 27.52 -21.60
CA ARG A 486 10.67 26.19 -22.18
C ARG A 486 9.67 26.01 -23.33
N ILE A 487 8.44 26.51 -23.21
CA ILE A 487 7.46 26.50 -24.31
C ILE A 487 7.97 27.32 -25.49
N ARG A 488 8.41 28.56 -25.27
CA ARG A 488 8.93 29.42 -26.36
C ARG A 488 10.14 28.79 -27.06
N ALA A 489 11.04 28.19 -26.27
CA ALA A 489 12.22 27.49 -26.78
C ALA A 489 11.83 26.23 -27.57
N TYR A 490 10.80 25.51 -27.12
CA TYR A 490 10.24 24.37 -27.81
C TYR A 490 9.60 24.78 -29.15
N GLU A 491 8.83 25.86 -29.19
CA GLU A 491 8.25 26.40 -30.43
C GLU A 491 9.34 26.77 -31.45
N GLN A 492 10.42 27.41 -30.99
CA GLN A 492 11.58 27.68 -31.85
C GLN A 492 12.22 26.37 -32.35
N LEU A 493 12.35 25.38 -31.48
CA LEU A 493 12.92 24.08 -31.82
C LEU A 493 12.10 23.32 -32.88
N LEU A 494 10.77 23.43 -32.84
CA LEU A 494 9.89 22.88 -33.86
C LEU A 494 10.15 23.46 -35.25
N THR A 495 10.53 24.74 -35.34
CA THR A 495 10.88 25.38 -36.63
C THR A 495 12.19 24.85 -37.21
N GLU A 496 13.12 24.40 -36.36
CA GLU A 496 14.42 23.85 -36.75
C GLU A 496 14.40 22.32 -36.96
N LEU A 497 13.36 21.63 -36.50
CA LEU A 497 13.23 20.17 -36.60
C LEU A 497 13.44 19.62 -38.02
N PRO A 498 12.88 20.23 -39.09
CA PRO A 498 13.13 19.78 -40.46
C PRO A 498 14.62 19.87 -40.86
N ASN A 499 15.32 20.92 -40.39
CA ASN A 499 16.75 21.11 -40.67
C ASN A 499 17.59 20.01 -39.99
N TYR A 500 17.27 19.67 -38.73
CA TYR A 500 17.95 18.57 -38.04
C TYR A 500 17.70 17.22 -38.71
N ALA A 501 16.48 16.98 -39.22
CA ALA A 501 16.18 15.77 -39.97
C ALA A 501 16.99 15.69 -41.28
N GLU A 502 17.14 16.80 -42.00
CA GLU A 502 17.97 16.87 -43.20
C GLU A 502 19.46 16.63 -42.90
N VAL A 503 19.98 17.19 -41.81
CA VAL A 503 21.35 16.93 -41.34
C VAL A 503 21.53 15.46 -40.96
N ALA A 504 20.56 14.86 -40.26
CA ALA A 504 20.61 13.43 -39.91
C ALA A 504 20.67 12.52 -41.14
N VAL A 505 19.90 12.85 -42.18
CA VAL A 505 19.88 12.09 -43.45
C VAL A 505 21.20 12.23 -44.21
N ASN A 506 21.79 13.43 -44.26
CA ASN A 506 22.96 13.71 -45.09
C ASN A 506 24.30 13.41 -44.40
N ALA A 507 24.38 13.62 -43.09
CA ALA A 507 25.62 13.58 -42.31
C ALA A 507 25.59 12.66 -41.08
N GLY A 508 24.43 12.09 -40.74
CA GLY A 508 24.26 11.20 -39.59
C GLY A 508 23.77 11.90 -38.32
N LEU A 509 23.39 11.10 -37.31
CA LEU A 509 22.84 11.61 -36.05
C LEU A 509 23.91 12.31 -35.19
N GLU A 510 25.16 11.91 -35.32
CA GLU A 510 26.30 12.53 -34.64
C GLU A 510 26.49 13.98 -35.11
N ALA A 511 26.31 14.25 -36.41
CA ALA A 511 26.40 15.60 -36.94
C ALA A 511 25.29 16.52 -36.39
N VAL A 512 24.10 15.97 -36.11
CA VAL A 512 23.03 16.70 -35.42
C VAL A 512 23.44 17.01 -33.98
N ALA A 513 23.97 16.01 -33.25
CA ALA A 513 24.45 16.21 -31.89
C ALA A 513 25.56 17.26 -31.83
N ASP A 514 26.52 17.24 -32.76
CA ASP A 514 27.59 18.23 -32.85
C ASP A 514 27.06 19.63 -33.14
N ALA A 515 26.09 19.76 -34.06
CA ALA A 515 25.45 21.05 -34.37
C ALA A 515 24.70 21.63 -33.16
N VAL A 516 23.97 20.80 -32.40
CA VAL A 516 23.21 21.22 -31.21
C VAL A 516 24.12 21.53 -30.02
N ASN A 517 25.24 20.82 -29.89
CA ASN A 517 26.22 21.03 -28.83
C ASN A 517 27.24 22.13 -29.15
N ALA A 518 27.15 22.78 -30.31
CA ALA A 518 28.08 23.81 -30.71
C ALA A 518 28.17 24.94 -29.67
N GLY A 519 29.38 25.23 -29.20
CA GLY A 519 29.64 26.26 -28.20
C GLY A 519 29.59 25.77 -26.74
N LEU A 520 29.31 24.49 -26.49
CA LEU A 520 29.43 23.90 -25.16
C LEU A 520 30.86 23.43 -24.85
N PRO A 521 31.28 23.43 -23.56
CA PRO A 521 32.50 22.79 -23.10
C PRO A 521 32.57 21.31 -23.51
N GLU A 522 33.78 20.83 -23.78
CA GLU A 522 33.99 19.43 -24.16
C GLU A 522 33.79 18.49 -22.95
N PRO A 523 33.44 17.20 -23.18
CA PRO A 523 33.30 16.24 -22.09
C PRO A 523 34.56 16.15 -21.22
N GLY A 524 34.43 16.44 -19.93
CA GLY A 524 35.52 16.39 -18.95
C GLY A 524 36.16 17.75 -18.62
N GLU A 525 35.70 18.84 -19.24
CA GLU A 525 35.99 20.20 -18.76
C GLU A 525 35.13 20.54 -17.53
N GLU A 526 35.66 21.40 -16.65
CA GLU A 526 34.96 21.83 -15.44
C GLU A 526 33.78 22.73 -15.84
N THR A 527 32.56 22.23 -15.67
CA THR A 527 31.32 22.97 -15.94
C THR A 527 30.76 23.56 -14.66
N ASP A 528 30.10 24.71 -14.75
CA ASP A 528 29.26 25.19 -13.66
C ASP A 528 27.95 24.37 -13.60
N ASP A 529 27.22 24.47 -12.49
CA ASP A 529 25.94 23.77 -12.30
C ASP A 529 24.85 24.24 -13.30
N ASN A 530 25.07 25.37 -13.98
CA ASN A 530 24.15 25.95 -14.96
C ASN A 530 24.45 25.54 -16.41
N THR A 531 25.54 24.83 -16.69
CA THR A 531 25.89 24.42 -18.04
C THR A 531 24.92 23.34 -18.51
N PRO A 532 24.13 23.58 -19.58
CA PRO A 532 23.13 22.62 -19.99
C PRO A 532 23.78 21.34 -20.53
N SER A 533 23.18 20.20 -20.21
CA SER A 533 23.70 18.88 -20.58
C SER A 533 23.88 18.73 -22.10
N ARG A 534 24.94 18.03 -22.51
CA ARG A 534 25.20 17.71 -23.92
C ARG A 534 24.17 16.71 -24.44
N VAL A 535 23.69 16.94 -25.65
CA VAL A 535 22.85 15.98 -26.37
C VAL A 535 23.73 14.87 -26.94
N THR A 536 23.35 13.61 -26.72
CA THR A 536 24.12 12.46 -27.20
C THR A 536 23.23 11.48 -27.96
N VAL A 537 23.82 10.81 -28.95
CA VAL A 537 23.16 9.74 -29.69
C VAL A 537 23.09 8.51 -28.80
N ARG A 538 21.90 7.93 -28.69
CA ARG A 538 21.63 6.66 -28.04
C ARG A 538 21.42 5.61 -29.11
N GLU A 539 22.33 4.66 -29.19
CA GLU A 539 22.35 3.62 -30.22
C GLU A 539 21.68 2.33 -29.76
N GLY A 540 21.17 1.55 -30.71
CA GLY A 540 20.81 0.16 -30.47
C GLY A 540 19.60 -0.04 -29.54
N VAL A 541 18.72 0.96 -29.41
CA VAL A 541 17.58 0.89 -28.50
C VAL A 541 16.45 0.07 -29.09
N LEU A 542 16.07 -1.01 -28.41
CA LEU A 542 14.96 -1.85 -28.81
C LEU A 542 13.61 -1.22 -28.44
N LEU A 543 12.85 -0.84 -29.45
CA LEU A 543 11.47 -0.39 -29.33
C LEU A 543 10.50 -1.56 -29.54
N ARG A 544 9.45 -1.59 -28.71
CA ARG A 544 8.30 -2.49 -28.84
C ARG A 544 7.04 -1.64 -28.98
N SER A 545 6.03 -2.13 -29.70
CA SER A 545 4.81 -1.33 -29.94
C SER A 545 4.03 -1.04 -28.66
N ARG A 546 4.35 -1.72 -27.55
CA ARG A 546 3.81 -1.45 -26.22
C ARG A 546 4.89 -0.86 -25.32
N VAL A 547 4.53 0.22 -24.64
CA VAL A 547 5.34 0.84 -23.61
C VAL A 547 5.48 -0.14 -22.44
N GLY A 548 6.72 -0.50 -22.12
CA GLY A 548 7.07 -1.30 -20.95
C GLY A 548 7.99 -0.53 -20.00
N GLN A 549 8.32 -1.14 -18.87
CA GLN A 549 9.24 -0.54 -17.88
C GLN A 549 10.61 -0.21 -18.47
N SER A 550 11.09 -1.02 -19.43
CA SER A 550 12.36 -0.83 -20.13
C SER A 550 12.29 0.16 -21.30
N THR A 551 11.10 0.65 -21.67
CA THR A 551 10.96 1.65 -22.74
C THR A 551 11.53 2.97 -22.24
N PRO A 552 12.49 3.59 -22.98
CA PRO A 552 13.03 4.89 -22.58
C PRO A 552 11.92 5.92 -22.43
N PHE A 553 12.09 6.84 -21.48
CA PHE A 553 11.05 7.80 -21.10
C PHE A 553 10.45 8.58 -22.30
N ILE A 554 11.30 8.99 -23.24
CA ILE A 554 10.85 9.74 -24.43
C ILE A 554 9.89 8.94 -25.33
N PHE A 555 10.03 7.62 -25.39
CA PHE A 555 9.15 6.73 -26.15
C PHE A 555 7.94 6.26 -25.34
N ARG A 556 7.73 6.82 -24.14
CA ARG A 556 6.45 6.73 -23.43
C ARG A 556 5.45 7.77 -23.95
N ASP A 557 5.94 8.79 -24.65
CA ASP A 557 5.08 9.64 -25.47
C ASP A 557 4.58 8.83 -26.67
N GLU A 558 3.26 8.66 -26.75
CA GLU A 558 2.62 7.84 -27.77
C GLU A 558 2.88 8.37 -29.18
N ASN A 559 3.04 9.69 -29.35
CA ASN A 559 3.31 10.28 -30.66
C ASN A 559 4.71 9.89 -31.15
N VAL A 560 5.72 9.98 -30.28
CA VAL A 560 7.10 9.62 -30.62
C VAL A 560 7.20 8.14 -30.96
N LEU A 561 6.58 7.29 -30.15
CA LEU A 561 6.55 5.85 -30.39
C LEU A 561 5.82 5.50 -31.68
N ALA A 562 4.67 6.12 -31.94
CA ALA A 562 3.86 5.88 -33.13
C ALA A 562 4.63 6.24 -34.41
N VAL A 563 5.28 7.41 -34.46
CA VAL A 563 6.07 7.84 -35.62
C VAL A 563 7.22 6.87 -35.91
N ALA A 564 7.97 6.46 -34.90
CA ALA A 564 9.05 5.49 -35.07
C ALA A 564 8.52 4.14 -35.60
N PHE A 565 7.38 3.68 -35.09
CA PHE A 565 6.77 2.43 -35.55
C PHE A 565 6.17 2.52 -36.95
N ASP A 566 5.56 3.64 -37.31
CA ASP A 566 4.99 3.84 -38.64
C ASP A 566 6.06 3.80 -39.73
N ILE A 567 7.23 4.37 -39.47
CA ILE A 567 8.40 4.19 -40.35
C ILE A 567 8.82 2.72 -40.37
N SER A 568 9.00 2.08 -39.21
CA SER A 568 9.44 0.67 -39.16
C SER A 568 8.51 -0.30 -39.91
N ARG A 569 7.20 -0.03 -39.96
CA ARG A 569 6.19 -0.85 -40.65
C ARG A 569 6.24 -0.71 -42.18
N GLN A 570 6.77 0.39 -42.69
CA GLN A 570 6.91 0.63 -44.13
C GLN A 570 8.17 -0.02 -44.70
N LEU A 571 9.16 -0.31 -43.85
CA LEU A 571 10.41 -0.95 -44.27
C LEU A 571 10.20 -2.43 -44.59
N ASP A 572 10.88 -2.91 -45.64
CA ASP A 572 10.89 -4.33 -45.99
C ASP A 572 11.82 -5.10 -45.03
N PRO A 573 11.29 -5.98 -44.17
CA PRO A 573 12.10 -6.71 -43.21
C PRO A 573 12.99 -7.79 -43.85
N THR A 574 12.85 -8.05 -45.15
CA THR A 574 13.67 -9.03 -45.89
C THR A 574 14.94 -8.41 -46.48
N VAL A 575 15.06 -7.08 -46.46
CA VAL A 575 16.22 -6.33 -46.92
C VAL A 575 17.09 -5.96 -45.72
N LYS A 576 18.41 -5.98 -45.88
CA LYS A 576 19.32 -5.51 -44.83
C LYS A 576 19.09 -4.02 -44.59
N ILE A 577 19.00 -3.62 -43.34
CA ILE A 577 18.68 -2.24 -42.96
C ILE A 577 19.70 -1.23 -43.49
N GLU A 578 20.95 -1.66 -43.70
CA GLU A 578 22.02 -0.83 -44.27
C GLU A 578 21.82 -0.54 -45.77
N ASP A 579 21.10 -1.42 -46.48
CA ASP A 579 20.80 -1.28 -47.91
C ASP A 579 19.57 -0.39 -48.16
N ILE A 580 18.80 -0.09 -47.11
CA ILE A 580 17.65 0.83 -47.16
C ILE A 580 18.15 2.28 -47.07
N ALA A 581 17.65 3.14 -47.97
CA ALA A 581 18.06 4.53 -48.06
C ALA A 581 17.80 5.27 -46.73
N LEU A 582 18.75 6.10 -46.28
CA LEU A 582 18.63 6.85 -45.02
C LEU A 582 17.33 7.65 -44.89
N PRO A 583 16.82 8.36 -45.93
CA PRO A 583 15.55 9.06 -45.83
C PRO A 583 14.35 8.16 -45.50
N GLU A 584 14.38 6.88 -45.92
CA GLU A 584 13.28 5.94 -45.70
C GLU A 584 13.25 5.36 -44.28
N ARG A 585 14.40 5.39 -43.58
CA ARG A 585 14.55 4.85 -42.23
C ARG A 585 14.89 5.88 -41.16
N THR A 586 14.86 7.17 -41.51
CA THR A 586 15.06 8.29 -40.57
C THR A 586 13.70 8.88 -40.22
N TYR A 587 13.50 9.20 -38.95
CA TYR A 587 12.30 9.84 -38.46
C TYR A 587 12.65 11.04 -37.58
N ASN A 588 11.72 11.98 -37.53
CA ASN A 588 11.72 13.04 -36.55
C ASN A 588 10.33 13.10 -35.92
N SER A 589 10.26 13.50 -34.66
CA SER A 589 9.00 13.55 -33.94
C SER A 589 9.02 14.65 -32.88
N GLU A 590 7.83 15.21 -32.67
CA GLU A 590 7.54 16.16 -31.62
C GLU A 590 7.23 15.40 -30.32
N ALA A 591 7.78 15.86 -29.20
CA ALA A 591 7.50 15.30 -27.87
C ALA A 591 7.03 16.42 -26.92
N PRO A 592 5.80 16.96 -27.14
CA PRO A 592 5.34 18.18 -26.50
C PRO A 592 5.29 18.06 -24.98
N LYS A 593 4.91 16.89 -24.43
CA LYS A 593 4.86 16.64 -22.98
C LYS A 593 6.23 16.70 -22.29
N SER A 594 7.30 16.52 -23.06
CA SER A 594 8.68 16.64 -22.57
C SER A 594 9.35 17.94 -23.04
N LEU A 595 8.63 18.78 -23.79
CA LEU A 595 9.15 19.97 -24.46
C LEU A 595 10.46 19.67 -25.19
N ALA A 596 10.43 18.63 -26.03
CA ALA A 596 11.60 18.15 -26.75
C ALA A 596 11.23 17.73 -28.18
N VAL A 597 12.25 17.64 -29.03
CA VAL A 597 12.13 16.98 -30.33
C VAL A 597 13.07 15.78 -30.39
N VAL A 598 12.66 14.78 -31.14
CA VAL A 598 13.41 13.53 -31.33
C VAL A 598 13.82 13.44 -32.79
N VAL A 599 15.09 13.14 -33.02
CA VAL A 599 15.57 12.74 -34.34
C VAL A 599 16.18 11.35 -34.19
N GLY A 600 15.73 10.41 -35.02
CA GLY A 600 16.15 9.04 -34.91
C GLY A 600 16.19 8.33 -36.24
N ARG A 601 16.77 7.14 -36.22
CA ARG A 601 16.93 6.25 -37.36
C ARG A 601 16.64 4.83 -36.92
N ILE A 602 15.92 4.09 -37.74
CA ILE A 602 15.74 2.65 -37.57
C ILE A 602 17.03 1.94 -38.00
N SER A 603 17.68 1.30 -37.04
CA SER A 603 18.92 0.55 -37.19
C SER A 603 18.72 -0.97 -37.18
N GLY A 604 17.48 -1.45 -36.95
CA GLY A 604 17.15 -2.86 -37.08
C GLY A 604 15.65 -3.13 -37.05
N LEU A 605 15.25 -4.27 -37.62
CA LEU A 605 13.87 -4.76 -37.61
C LEU A 605 13.85 -6.19 -37.07
N GLN A 606 12.90 -6.46 -36.18
CA GLN A 606 12.64 -7.78 -35.63
C GLN A 606 11.15 -8.08 -35.79
N PRO A 607 10.71 -8.49 -37.00
CA PRO A 607 9.33 -8.85 -37.24
C PRO A 607 8.98 -10.17 -36.54
N LEU A 608 7.70 -10.34 -36.23
CA LEU A 608 7.18 -11.61 -35.76
C LEU A 608 7.27 -12.67 -36.86
N THR A 609 8.06 -13.73 -36.62
CA THR A 609 8.12 -14.91 -37.50
C THR A 609 7.07 -15.95 -37.13
N ALA A 610 6.79 -16.88 -38.05
CA ALA A 610 5.85 -17.97 -37.79
C ALA A 610 6.29 -18.87 -36.62
N GLU A 611 7.60 -19.12 -36.50
CA GLU A 611 8.21 -19.89 -35.41
C GLU A 611 8.10 -19.15 -34.07
N SER A 612 8.36 -17.84 -34.10
CA SER A 612 8.24 -16.97 -32.92
C SER A 612 6.78 -16.88 -32.47
N PHE A 613 5.84 -16.82 -33.41
CA PHE A 613 4.40 -16.85 -33.11
C PHE A 613 3.97 -18.19 -32.51
N ALA A 614 4.42 -19.31 -33.07
CA ALA A 614 4.07 -20.64 -32.59
C ALA A 614 4.56 -20.87 -31.14
N THR A 615 5.77 -20.40 -30.82
CA THR A 615 6.35 -20.49 -29.48
C THR A 615 5.74 -19.50 -28.48
N SER A 616 5.25 -18.35 -28.96
CA SER A 616 4.69 -17.29 -28.11
C SER A 616 3.16 -17.30 -28.08
N TYR A 617 2.49 -18.25 -28.73
CA TYR A 617 1.03 -18.25 -28.92
C TYR A 617 0.26 -18.21 -27.60
N ASP A 618 0.68 -18.97 -26.60
CA ASP A 618 0.02 -18.98 -25.29
C ASP A 618 0.16 -17.62 -24.57
N GLN A 619 1.30 -16.95 -24.73
CA GLN A 619 1.52 -15.60 -24.20
C GLN A 619 0.66 -14.57 -24.93
N VAL A 620 0.57 -14.65 -26.27
CA VAL A 620 -0.34 -13.82 -27.08
C VAL A 620 -1.77 -14.01 -26.62
N LYS A 621 -2.20 -15.27 -26.46
CA LYS A 621 -3.55 -15.61 -26.02
C LYS A 621 -3.85 -15.01 -24.64
N SER A 622 -2.95 -15.20 -23.68
CA SER A 622 -3.10 -14.64 -22.33
C SER A 622 -3.18 -13.12 -22.35
N THR A 623 -2.34 -12.46 -23.14
CA THR A 623 -2.36 -10.99 -23.30
C THR A 623 -3.66 -10.52 -23.92
N LEU A 624 -4.16 -11.21 -24.96
CA LEU A 624 -5.45 -10.92 -25.58
C LEU A 624 -6.62 -11.09 -24.62
N THR A 625 -6.63 -12.15 -23.80
CA THR A 625 -7.65 -12.35 -22.76
C THR A 625 -7.65 -11.19 -21.78
N GLN A 626 -6.48 -10.78 -21.30
CA GLN A 626 -6.37 -9.64 -20.39
C GLN A 626 -6.88 -8.35 -21.03
N LEU A 627 -6.52 -8.10 -22.30
CA LEU A 627 -6.99 -6.91 -23.02
C LEU A 627 -8.50 -6.90 -23.23
N GLU A 628 -9.12 -8.03 -23.56
CA GLU A 628 -10.57 -8.08 -23.69
C GLU A 628 -11.27 -7.82 -22.36
N VAL A 629 -10.72 -8.32 -21.25
CA VAL A 629 -11.25 -8.02 -19.91
C VAL A 629 -11.17 -6.51 -19.65
N VAL A 630 -10.08 -5.85 -20.07
CA VAL A 630 -9.89 -4.40 -19.93
C VAL A 630 -10.77 -3.58 -20.89
N ASP A 631 -10.83 -3.95 -22.17
CA ASP A 631 -11.53 -3.23 -23.26
C ASP A 631 -13.06 -3.35 -23.19
N LEU A 632 -13.61 -4.40 -22.57
CA LEU A 632 -15.05 -4.56 -22.41
C LEU A 632 -15.68 -3.56 -21.42
N GLU A 633 -14.91 -2.59 -20.91
CA GLU A 633 -15.29 -1.71 -19.79
C GLU A 633 -15.76 -2.49 -18.55
N VAL A 634 -15.50 -3.80 -18.52
CA VAL A 634 -15.59 -4.65 -17.32
C VAL A 634 -14.35 -4.30 -16.48
N ARG A 635 -14.32 -3.05 -15.99
CA ARG A 635 -13.30 -2.56 -15.05
C ARG A 635 -13.24 -3.43 -13.80
N GLU A 636 -14.27 -4.21 -13.54
CA GLU A 636 -14.40 -5.08 -12.39
C GLU A 636 -14.09 -6.53 -12.77
N TYR A 637 -12.97 -7.05 -12.26
CA TYR A 637 -12.60 -8.45 -12.35
C TYR A 637 -13.81 -9.39 -12.11
N PRO A 638 -14.11 -10.38 -12.97
CA PRO A 638 -15.32 -11.19 -12.86
C PRO A 638 -15.47 -11.97 -11.56
N PHE A 639 -14.36 -12.26 -10.88
CA PHE A 639 -14.34 -12.93 -9.58
C PHE A 639 -14.09 -11.94 -8.43
N SER A 640 -14.31 -10.63 -8.66
CA SER A 640 -14.31 -9.64 -7.58
C SER A 640 -15.53 -9.81 -6.68
N TYR A 641 -15.39 -9.38 -5.44
CA TYR A 641 -16.41 -9.47 -4.40
C TYR A 641 -17.76 -8.91 -4.83
N GLU A 642 -17.78 -7.70 -5.41
CA GLU A 642 -19.01 -7.05 -5.87
C GLU A 642 -19.69 -7.82 -7.01
N ASN A 643 -18.91 -8.33 -7.97
CA ASN A 643 -19.43 -9.14 -9.06
C ASN A 643 -19.97 -10.50 -8.58
N LEU A 644 -19.32 -11.14 -7.62
CA LEU A 644 -19.78 -12.39 -7.02
C LEU A 644 -21.08 -12.18 -6.27
N LYS A 645 -21.20 -11.11 -5.47
CA LYS A 645 -22.44 -10.77 -4.76
C LYS A 645 -23.58 -10.56 -5.73
N LYS A 646 -23.34 -9.76 -6.79
CA LYS A 646 -24.34 -9.49 -7.82
C LYS A 646 -24.74 -10.75 -8.58
N ARG A 647 -23.78 -11.60 -8.95
CA ARG A 647 -24.03 -12.86 -9.67
C ARG A 647 -24.86 -13.83 -8.86
N HIS A 648 -24.59 -13.94 -7.57
CA HIS A 648 -25.23 -14.90 -6.67
C HIS A 648 -26.34 -14.31 -5.80
N ASN A 649 -26.83 -13.11 -6.15
CA ASN A 649 -27.86 -12.39 -5.39
C ASN A 649 -27.57 -12.40 -3.87
N PHE A 650 -26.31 -12.21 -3.49
CA PHE A 650 -25.89 -12.36 -2.11
C PHE A 650 -26.38 -11.19 -1.28
N VAL A 651 -27.13 -11.47 -0.21
CA VAL A 651 -27.67 -10.46 0.70
C VAL A 651 -27.16 -10.73 2.11
N ASP A 652 -26.37 -9.80 2.65
CA ASP A 652 -25.95 -9.85 4.04
C ASP A 652 -27.12 -9.41 4.96
N LEU A 653 -27.39 -10.22 5.98
CA LEU A 653 -28.44 -10.00 6.98
C LEU A 653 -27.86 -9.80 8.38
N SER A 654 -26.52 -9.83 8.52
CA SER A 654 -25.81 -9.70 9.79
C SER A 654 -26.18 -8.43 10.56
N GLY A 655 -26.44 -7.32 9.87
CA GLY A 655 -26.88 -6.04 10.46
C GLY A 655 -28.38 -5.94 10.79
N ARG A 656 -29.24 -6.77 10.17
CA ARG A 656 -30.71 -6.72 10.38
C ARG A 656 -31.20 -7.51 11.59
N LEU A 657 -30.42 -8.48 12.06
CA LEU A 657 -30.79 -9.33 13.19
C LEU A 657 -30.73 -8.64 14.56
N VAL A 658 -30.25 -7.40 14.64
CA VAL A 658 -30.21 -6.60 15.87
C VAL A 658 -31.55 -5.89 16.13
N GLU A 659 -32.37 -5.64 15.11
CA GLU A 659 -33.66 -4.93 15.24
C GLU A 659 -34.86 -5.83 15.53
N GLU A 660 -34.76 -7.13 15.27
CA GLU A 660 -35.88 -8.08 15.40
C GLU A 660 -35.84 -8.84 16.74
N VAL A 661 -35.64 -8.11 17.84
CA VAL A 661 -36.03 -8.60 19.17
C VAL A 661 -37.37 -7.97 19.50
N GLU A 662 -38.45 -8.66 19.13
CA GLU A 662 -39.82 -8.30 19.53
C GLU A 662 -39.86 -7.99 21.05
N PRO A 663 -40.39 -6.82 21.46
CA PRO A 663 -40.61 -6.56 22.87
C PRO A 663 -41.61 -7.58 23.41
N GLN A 664 -41.25 -8.25 24.52
CA GLN A 664 -42.18 -9.12 25.24
C GLN A 664 -43.45 -8.32 25.59
N PRO A 665 -44.66 -8.88 25.40
CA PRO A 665 -45.88 -8.20 25.80
C PRO A 665 -45.90 -8.08 27.33
N GLU A 666 -46.05 -6.85 27.81
CA GLU A 666 -46.25 -6.53 29.23
C GLU A 666 -47.44 -7.31 29.79
N ALA A 667 -47.26 -7.86 31.00
CA ALA A 667 -48.32 -8.56 31.72
C ALA A 667 -49.47 -7.59 32.04
N PRO A 668 -50.74 -8.02 31.93
CA PRO A 668 -51.88 -7.13 32.14
C PRO A 668 -51.98 -6.72 33.62
N GLU A 669 -52.06 -5.40 33.83
CA GLU A 669 -52.43 -4.79 35.10
C GLU A 669 -53.82 -5.26 35.54
N ALA A 670 -53.97 -5.53 36.84
CA ALA A 670 -55.22 -5.98 37.44
C ALA A 670 -56.26 -4.85 37.43
N GLU A 671 -57.39 -5.08 36.76
CA GLU A 671 -58.57 -4.21 36.84
C GLU A 671 -59.20 -4.28 38.25
N ASP A 672 -59.24 -3.11 38.89
CA ASP A 672 -60.07 -2.85 40.05
C ASP A 672 -61.56 -2.97 39.69
N THR A 673 -62.24 -3.91 40.32
CA THR A 673 -63.71 -4.01 40.28
C THR A 673 -64.32 -3.06 41.31
N GLU A 674 -64.94 -1.97 40.86
CA GLU A 674 -65.92 -1.23 41.66
C GLU A 674 -67.21 -0.95 40.87
N SER A 675 -68.26 -1.64 41.32
CA SER A 675 -69.68 -1.25 41.36
C SER A 675 -70.40 -0.79 40.09
N SER A 676 -71.22 -1.69 39.54
CA SER A 676 -72.53 -1.33 39.00
C SER A 676 -73.63 -1.98 39.84
N GLU A 677 -74.24 -1.22 40.75
CA GLU A 677 -75.64 -1.42 41.11
C GLU A 677 -76.49 -0.64 40.10
N GLY A 678 -77.31 -1.36 39.36
CA GLY A 678 -78.48 -0.85 38.66
C GLY A 678 -79.44 -2.01 38.56
N SER A 679 -80.63 -1.84 39.15
CA SER A 679 -81.82 -2.70 39.14
C SER A 679 -81.80 -3.99 38.30
#